data_AF-A0A8J5CUS0-F1
#
_entry.id   AF-A0A8J5CUS0-F1
#
_cell.length_a   1.000
_cell.length_b   1.000
_cell.length_c   1.000
_cell.angle_alpha   90.00
_cell.angle_beta   90.00
_cell.angle_gamma   90.00
#
_symmetry.space_group_name_H-M   'P 1'
#
loop_
_entity.id
_entity.type
_entity.pdbx_description
1 polymer ?
#
loop_
_entity_poly.entity_id
_entity_poly.type
_entity_poly.pdbx_seq_one_letter_code
_entity_poly.pdbx_strand_id
1 'polypeptide(L)'
;MVSPTIGCVFPLLLPLFGLLLDLCSAADTISANRSLSGDQTITSSGGHFVLGFFKPGSTDRYYVGIWYGKDPKLTSVWVANRETPVADHSTSVLKIADDGNLVLLDSSGALIWSTATNTTSNSTVAVLLDSGNLQLRDASNSSMVVWQSIDYPTNTWLPGGRLGLNKITGMTQRLTSWKDSEDPAPGIFNLELDPNGTSQYFILWNSTNNYWSSGTWNGQIFSLVPEMTQNYIYDFQYVSNPTENYFTYSMKNPDIISRFVMDVSGQIKQFTWLDNSQSWILFWSQPRQQCQVYSLCGAFGSCNENGQTFCQCVRGFSARNQSDWDLGDQSGGCVRNTPLQCGDRANSSNSQRDKFFTMDNMRLPVNNQTLDGIGSDDDCQLACLNNCSCTAYSFAGGRCYVWHGELLNLQDQYSQSEASTLQLRLAASELPSPKSNKKIVIWTVVCAAVAVLVCLALIWFVVWRRRSSRLMRASKAVGGGLVPFRYSDLQRATKNFSHKLGGGGFGSVFKGTLPDSTPIAVKKLEGLQQGEKQFRTEVSTIGTIQHVNLVRLLGFCSEGTNKLLVYEFMQKGSLDTHLFKSTSTDLKWKTRYQIAVGTARGLAYLHEQCRDCIIHCDIKPENILLDDSFAPKLADFGLAKLMGRDFSRVLTTMRGTRGYLAPEWITGVPITSKADVYSYGMMLFEIVSGRRNLENTEEGNTAGFFPTLVASELMKENIGSLLDQRLGGDADLEELERACKLACWCIQDDESCRPTMGQVLQVLEGFLEVAMPPIPRSLRLLTETPENININFFYQTQNVSSSQSSQSKSGTSNSSQTRSNASNSSASVPIILGFGGHHFAPLKGCARVLYFCFEKTMKNLGTWEDKYHPTRVLTIVYQPFALITTAILTYHEAKVNTRLRNLTGYILFFLCSLCLIVLDVATSGKGGIGVYIGICVISAAFGLSDALVEGGIVGDLSMMSPEFLQSFLAGIAASGALTSALRLITKAAFENSQNGLRKGAIMFFAISTIFELLCVLLYAFVFPKLSIVKYFHSKAATEGSLTVAADLAVAGVQTSNDQGAAKDPEILERLSTKQLLVRNLDYEIDMVLIYVLTLSIFPGFLSEDTGSHSLGSWYALVLIAMFNVCDLAGRYVPLIESIKLTSRIGLMSAILSRFLFIPAFYFTAKYGDQGWMIMLTSLLGLTNGYLTVCVATEAPKGYKGPEQNALGNLLVLFLIAGVTLGVSLDWLWLIGKGW
;
A
#
# COMPACT_ATOMS: atom_id res chain seq x y z
N MET A 1 59.21 -44.25 -20.52
CA MET A 1 58.69 -45.64 -20.45
C MET A 1 57.36 -45.55 -19.70
N VAL A 2 56.20 -45.93 -20.22
CA VAL A 2 55.83 -46.72 -21.42
C VAL A 2 54.57 -46.10 -22.08
N SER A 3 54.40 -46.32 -23.39
CA SER A 3 53.22 -45.96 -24.24
C SER A 3 52.51 -47.28 -24.68
N PRO A 4 51.51 -47.40 -25.58
CA PRO A 4 50.70 -46.39 -26.30
C PRO A 4 49.19 -46.76 -26.56
N THR A 5 48.43 -45.86 -27.24
CA THR A 5 47.36 -46.13 -28.29
C THR A 5 46.06 -46.94 -27.95
N ILE A 6 44.88 -46.80 -28.59
CA ILE A 6 44.30 -45.92 -29.65
C ILE A 6 42.75 -46.03 -29.61
N GLY A 7 41.97 -45.07 -30.16
CA GLY A 7 40.63 -45.37 -30.71
C GLY A 7 39.49 -44.36 -30.54
N CYS A 8 39.52 -43.29 -31.34
CA CYS A 8 38.43 -42.54 -32.04
C CYS A 8 36.94 -42.91 -31.78
N VAL A 9 35.95 -41.99 -31.83
CA VAL A 9 35.72 -40.86 -32.78
C VAL A 9 34.89 -39.74 -32.11
N PHE A 10 35.30 -38.47 -32.24
CA PHE A 10 34.48 -37.28 -32.65
C PHE A 10 35.17 -35.94 -32.30
N PRO A 11 35.67 -35.20 -33.31
CA PRO A 11 35.82 -33.75 -33.21
C PRO A 11 35.14 -33.05 -34.39
N LEU A 12 34.03 -32.33 -34.13
CA LEU A 12 33.39 -31.43 -35.10
C LEU A 12 32.59 -30.33 -34.37
N LEU A 13 33.30 -29.53 -33.59
CA LEU A 13 32.81 -28.30 -32.96
C LEU A 13 33.53 -27.10 -33.57
N LEU A 14 32.99 -26.62 -34.71
CA LEU A 14 33.32 -25.41 -35.51
C LEU A 14 32.92 -25.75 -36.96
N PRO A 15 31.62 -25.82 -37.32
CA PRO A 15 30.77 -24.62 -37.30
C PRO A 15 29.26 -24.89 -37.05
N LEU A 16 28.70 -24.44 -35.92
CA LEU A 16 27.24 -24.35 -35.76
C LEU A 16 26.78 -23.20 -34.87
N PHE A 17 27.55 -22.11 -34.87
CA PHE A 17 27.21 -20.84 -34.20
C PHE A 17 26.64 -19.80 -35.20
N GLY A 18 25.97 -20.28 -36.26
CA GLY A 18 25.48 -19.46 -37.37
C GLY A 18 24.17 -19.94 -38.01
N LEU A 19 23.45 -20.86 -37.36
CA LEU A 19 22.16 -21.40 -37.83
C LEU A 19 21.21 -21.63 -36.64
N LEU A 20 20.88 -20.55 -35.93
CA LEU A 20 19.67 -20.41 -35.11
C LEU A 20 19.29 -18.92 -34.90
N LEU A 21 19.68 -18.07 -35.88
CA LEU A 21 19.24 -16.69 -36.02
C LEU A 21 18.31 -16.61 -37.24
N ASP A 22 17.16 -17.28 -37.14
CA ASP A 22 16.01 -17.06 -38.03
C ASP A 22 14.73 -17.52 -37.31
N LEU A 23 14.08 -16.59 -36.61
CA LEU A 23 12.73 -16.73 -36.09
C LEU A 23 12.11 -15.34 -35.92
N CYS A 24 11.38 -14.93 -36.97
CA CYS A 24 10.49 -13.76 -37.06
C CYS A 24 11.03 -12.39 -36.62
N SER A 25 11.52 -11.62 -37.62
CA SER A 25 11.16 -10.20 -37.65
C SER A 25 9.65 -10.10 -37.93
N ALA A 26 8.89 -9.57 -36.98
CA ALA A 26 7.47 -9.27 -37.20
C ALA A 26 7.37 -8.17 -38.26
N ALA A 27 6.58 -8.40 -39.31
CA ALA A 27 6.37 -7.39 -40.34
C ALA A 27 5.44 -6.28 -39.82
N ASP A 28 5.59 -5.08 -40.36
CA ASP A 28 4.79 -3.88 -40.09
C ASP A 28 3.66 -3.66 -41.12
N THR A 29 3.57 -4.54 -42.13
CA THR A 29 2.83 -4.32 -43.38
C THR A 29 1.95 -5.51 -43.77
N ILE A 30 0.70 -5.21 -44.15
CA ILE A 30 -0.26 -6.09 -44.82
C ILE A 30 -0.32 -5.67 -46.30
N SER A 31 -0.19 -6.64 -47.22
CA SER A 31 -0.26 -6.45 -48.67
C SER A 31 -1.25 -7.43 -49.29
N ALA A 32 -1.62 -7.28 -50.57
CA ALA A 32 -2.61 -8.16 -51.23
C ALA A 32 -2.33 -9.68 -51.08
N ASN A 33 -1.05 -10.08 -50.97
CA ASN A 33 -0.64 -11.48 -50.82
C ASN A 33 -0.52 -11.94 -49.36
N ARG A 34 -0.83 -11.09 -48.38
CA ARG A 34 -0.67 -11.37 -46.94
C ARG A 34 -1.91 -10.92 -46.18
N SER A 35 -2.53 -11.84 -45.47
CA SER A 35 -3.64 -11.56 -44.56
C SER A 35 -3.21 -11.79 -43.11
N LEU A 36 -4.08 -11.38 -42.17
CA LEU A 36 -4.00 -11.77 -40.75
C LEU A 36 -5.23 -12.63 -40.41
N SER A 37 -4.98 -13.73 -39.70
CA SER A 37 -5.98 -14.69 -39.19
C SER A 37 -5.41 -15.40 -37.95
N GLY A 38 -6.27 -15.83 -37.03
CA GLY A 38 -5.85 -16.43 -35.76
C GLY A 38 -4.94 -15.51 -34.94
N ASP A 39 -3.89 -16.07 -34.35
CA ASP A 39 -2.89 -15.35 -33.54
C ASP A 39 -1.89 -14.50 -34.35
N GLN A 40 -2.11 -14.29 -35.65
CA GLN A 40 -1.19 -13.52 -36.49
C GLN A 40 -1.30 -12.01 -36.21
N THR A 41 -0.14 -11.38 -36.02
CA THR A 41 -0.03 -9.93 -35.77
C THR A 41 0.95 -9.25 -36.74
N ILE A 42 0.83 -7.94 -36.86
CA ILE A 42 1.90 -7.05 -37.34
C ILE A 42 2.36 -6.14 -36.20
N THR A 43 3.63 -5.73 -36.23
CA THR A 43 4.26 -4.90 -35.19
C THR A 43 4.89 -3.67 -35.84
N SER A 44 4.75 -2.51 -35.23
CA SER A 44 5.37 -1.26 -35.72
C SER A 44 6.90 -1.36 -35.70
N SER A 45 7.58 -0.59 -36.54
CA SER A 45 9.03 -0.70 -36.79
C SER A 45 9.92 -0.64 -35.53
N GLY A 46 9.57 0.15 -34.53
CA GLY A 46 10.25 0.27 -33.24
C GLY A 46 9.66 -0.59 -32.12
N GLY A 47 8.67 -1.45 -32.40
CA GLY A 47 8.03 -2.33 -31.43
C GLY A 47 7.10 -1.63 -30.43
N HIS A 48 6.68 -0.40 -30.72
CA HIS A 48 5.82 0.39 -29.83
C HIS A 48 4.35 -0.07 -29.87
N PHE A 49 3.86 -0.47 -31.05
CA PHE A 49 2.47 -0.86 -31.27
C PHE A 49 2.37 -2.19 -32.02
N VAL A 50 1.29 -2.93 -31.78
CA VAL A 50 0.96 -4.21 -32.43
C VAL A 50 -0.49 -4.16 -32.88
N LEU A 51 -0.79 -4.70 -34.06
CA LEU A 51 -2.14 -4.89 -34.61
C LEU A 51 -2.40 -6.39 -34.77
N GLY A 52 -3.59 -6.84 -34.37
CA GLY A 52 -4.07 -8.19 -34.61
C GLY A 52 -5.48 -8.42 -34.07
N PHE A 53 -5.88 -9.69 -33.98
CA PHE A 53 -7.10 -10.07 -33.27
C PHE A 53 -6.87 -10.07 -31.76
N PHE A 54 -7.85 -9.59 -31.00
CA PHE A 54 -7.89 -9.67 -29.55
C PHE A 54 -9.32 -9.91 -29.05
N LYS A 55 -9.43 -10.45 -27.83
CA LYS A 55 -10.68 -10.71 -27.11
C LYS A 55 -10.66 -9.93 -25.80
N PRO A 56 -11.42 -8.83 -25.68
CA PRO A 56 -11.64 -8.14 -24.42
C PRO A 56 -12.60 -8.95 -23.55
N GLY A 57 -12.26 -9.10 -22.26
CA GLY A 57 -13.12 -9.78 -21.29
C GLY A 57 -13.27 -11.30 -21.46
N SER A 58 -14.35 -11.86 -20.92
CA SER A 58 -14.70 -13.29 -20.99
C SER A 58 -15.42 -13.68 -22.29
N THR A 59 -16.05 -12.72 -22.98
CA THR A 59 -17.02 -12.98 -24.06
C THR A 59 -16.40 -13.60 -25.33
N ASP A 60 -17.11 -14.51 -26.02
CA ASP A 60 -16.67 -15.09 -27.31
C ASP A 60 -16.87 -14.12 -28.49
N ARG A 61 -16.29 -12.92 -28.34
CA ARG A 61 -16.32 -11.81 -29.30
C ARG A 61 -14.90 -11.35 -29.56
N TYR A 62 -14.45 -11.53 -30.79
CA TYR A 62 -13.13 -11.10 -31.24
C TYR A 62 -13.22 -9.81 -32.04
N TYR A 63 -12.20 -8.98 -31.86
CA TYR A 63 -12.06 -7.70 -32.51
C TYR A 63 -10.65 -7.54 -33.09
N VAL A 64 -10.53 -6.80 -34.19
CA VAL A 64 -9.24 -6.33 -34.70
C VAL A 64 -8.92 -5.02 -34.01
N GLY A 65 -7.74 -4.92 -33.38
CA GLY A 65 -7.33 -3.72 -32.66
C GLY A 65 -5.83 -3.49 -32.65
N ILE A 66 -5.45 -2.25 -32.31
CA ILE A 66 -4.08 -1.83 -32.08
C ILE A 66 -3.87 -1.69 -30.57
N TRP A 67 -2.75 -2.18 -30.05
CA TRP A 67 -2.36 -2.06 -28.64
C TRP A 67 -0.85 -1.77 -28.49
N TYR A 68 -0.43 -1.39 -27.29
CA TYR A 68 0.99 -1.17 -26.98
C TYR A 68 1.76 -2.50 -26.89
N GLY A 69 2.82 -2.64 -27.69
CA GLY A 69 3.62 -3.88 -27.75
C GLY A 69 4.41 -4.19 -26.48
N LYS A 70 4.69 -3.19 -25.64
CA LYS A 70 5.41 -3.33 -24.36
C LYS A 70 4.50 -3.61 -23.15
N ASP A 71 3.17 -3.55 -23.31
CA ASP A 71 2.22 -3.68 -22.19
C ASP A 71 1.71 -5.14 -22.09
N PRO A 72 2.05 -5.90 -21.03
CA PRO A 72 1.60 -7.27 -20.86
C PRO A 72 0.09 -7.43 -20.66
N LYS A 73 -0.67 -6.32 -20.51
CA LYS A 73 -2.13 -6.31 -20.34
C LYS A 73 -2.92 -6.03 -21.64
N LEU A 74 -2.25 -5.94 -22.79
CA LEU A 74 -2.90 -5.65 -24.09
C LEU A 74 -3.75 -4.37 -24.05
N THR A 75 -3.18 -3.25 -23.59
CA THR A 75 -3.88 -1.95 -23.61
C THR A 75 -4.16 -1.51 -25.04
N SER A 76 -5.40 -1.74 -25.48
CA SER A 76 -5.91 -1.28 -26.77
C SER A 76 -5.98 0.24 -26.84
N VAL A 77 -5.65 0.78 -28.02
CA VAL A 77 -5.72 2.20 -28.38
C VAL A 77 -6.65 2.46 -29.56
N TRP A 78 -6.97 1.43 -30.33
CA TRP A 78 -7.87 1.50 -31.48
C TRP A 78 -8.49 0.13 -31.76
N VAL A 79 -9.74 0.12 -32.25
CA VAL A 79 -10.52 -1.09 -32.54
C VAL A 79 -11.31 -0.86 -33.83
N ALA A 80 -11.16 -1.74 -34.82
CA ALA A 80 -11.78 -1.60 -36.14
C ALA A 80 -13.28 -1.91 -36.10
N ASN A 81 -13.62 -3.17 -35.80
CA ASN A 81 -14.98 -3.71 -35.86
C ASN A 81 -15.72 -3.57 -34.52
N ARG A 82 -15.55 -2.45 -33.82
CA ARG A 82 -16.03 -2.27 -32.43
C ARG A 82 -17.55 -2.48 -32.25
N GLU A 83 -18.34 -2.27 -33.30
CA GLU A 83 -19.79 -2.47 -33.29
C GLU A 83 -20.22 -3.90 -33.67
N THR A 84 -19.40 -4.63 -34.43
CA THR A 84 -19.75 -5.95 -34.98
C THR A 84 -18.59 -6.93 -34.73
N PRO A 85 -18.60 -7.67 -33.59
CA PRO A 85 -17.57 -8.66 -33.29
C PRO A 85 -17.61 -9.86 -34.25
N VAL A 86 -16.49 -10.57 -34.36
CA VAL A 86 -16.46 -11.90 -35.02
C VAL A 86 -16.42 -13.01 -33.97
N ALA A 87 -17.10 -14.13 -34.23
CA ALA A 87 -17.21 -15.25 -33.27
C ALA A 87 -15.95 -16.13 -33.24
N ASP A 88 -15.26 -16.28 -34.37
CA ASP A 88 -14.06 -17.11 -34.47
C ASP A 88 -12.94 -16.37 -35.24
N HIS A 89 -11.94 -15.90 -34.49
CA HIS A 89 -10.73 -15.28 -35.02
C HIS A 89 -9.86 -16.21 -35.89
N SER A 90 -9.96 -17.54 -35.75
CA SER A 90 -9.11 -18.48 -36.49
C SER A 90 -9.54 -18.66 -37.94
N THR A 91 -10.84 -18.51 -38.22
CA THR A 91 -11.42 -18.56 -39.57
C THR A 91 -11.77 -17.18 -40.14
N SER A 92 -11.82 -16.13 -39.32
CA SER A 92 -11.98 -14.74 -39.77
C SER A 92 -10.66 -14.18 -40.31
N VAL A 93 -10.73 -13.30 -41.31
CA VAL A 93 -9.55 -12.85 -42.07
C VAL A 93 -9.58 -11.33 -42.28
N LEU A 94 -8.51 -10.66 -41.85
CA LEU A 94 -8.22 -9.27 -42.23
C LEU A 94 -7.26 -9.26 -43.43
N LYS A 95 -7.68 -8.66 -44.55
CA LYS A 95 -6.88 -8.61 -45.79
C LYS A 95 -7.11 -7.34 -46.61
N ILE A 96 -6.23 -7.07 -47.57
CA ILE A 96 -6.55 -6.18 -48.69
C ILE A 96 -7.46 -6.97 -49.67
N ALA A 97 -8.57 -6.37 -50.09
CA ALA A 97 -9.46 -6.91 -51.12
C ALA A 97 -9.06 -6.46 -52.53
N ASP A 98 -9.67 -7.06 -53.55
CA ASP A 98 -9.34 -6.84 -54.96
C ASP A 98 -9.68 -5.41 -55.45
N ASP A 99 -10.47 -4.66 -54.69
CA ASP A 99 -10.79 -3.24 -54.88
C ASP A 99 -9.75 -2.29 -54.22
N GLY A 100 -8.77 -2.84 -53.50
CA GLY A 100 -7.75 -2.10 -52.76
C GLY A 100 -8.16 -1.65 -51.36
N ASN A 101 -9.36 -1.99 -50.85
CA ASN A 101 -9.77 -1.70 -49.48
C ASN A 101 -9.18 -2.70 -48.47
N LEU A 102 -8.94 -2.26 -47.24
CA LEU A 102 -8.66 -3.16 -46.12
C LEU A 102 -9.99 -3.65 -45.55
N VAL A 103 -10.22 -4.96 -45.57
CA VAL A 103 -11.49 -5.59 -45.17
C VAL A 103 -11.28 -6.66 -44.11
N LEU A 104 -12.26 -6.79 -43.22
CA LEU A 104 -12.42 -7.91 -42.29
C LEU A 104 -13.60 -8.78 -42.75
N LEU A 105 -13.33 -10.06 -42.96
CA LEU A 105 -14.31 -11.07 -43.35
C LEU A 105 -14.49 -12.11 -42.23
N ASP A 106 -15.72 -12.60 -42.06
CA ASP A 106 -16.03 -13.69 -41.14
C ASP A 106 -15.78 -15.08 -41.74
N SER A 107 -16.09 -16.13 -40.96
CA SER A 107 -15.95 -17.54 -41.35
C SER A 107 -16.80 -17.98 -42.55
N SER A 108 -17.84 -17.21 -42.90
CA SER A 108 -18.67 -17.42 -44.09
C SER A 108 -18.22 -16.62 -45.31
N GLY A 109 -17.23 -15.73 -45.15
CA GLY A 109 -16.79 -14.77 -46.15
C GLY A 109 -17.63 -13.49 -46.20
N ALA A 110 -18.53 -13.27 -45.22
CA ALA A 110 -19.32 -12.05 -45.14
C ALA A 110 -18.48 -10.86 -44.65
N LEU A 111 -18.79 -9.66 -45.14
CA LEU A 111 -18.09 -8.42 -44.80
C LEU A 111 -18.53 -7.91 -43.42
N ILE A 112 -17.57 -7.81 -42.50
CA ILE A 112 -17.80 -7.31 -41.13
C ILE A 112 -17.35 -5.85 -40.98
N TRP A 113 -16.23 -5.49 -41.61
CA TRP A 113 -15.68 -4.13 -41.57
C TRP A 113 -14.84 -3.83 -42.82
N SER A 114 -14.81 -2.57 -43.25
CA SER A 114 -14.00 -2.10 -44.38
C SER A 114 -13.56 -0.65 -44.18
N THR A 115 -12.43 -0.26 -44.78
CA THR A 115 -12.02 1.15 -44.93
C THR A 115 -12.96 1.97 -45.82
N ALA A 116 -13.74 1.31 -46.69
CA ALA A 116 -14.78 1.91 -47.53
C ALA A 116 -14.34 3.17 -48.32
N THR A 117 -13.11 3.19 -48.85
CA THR A 117 -12.59 4.30 -49.64
C THR A 117 -12.76 4.08 -51.14
N ASN A 118 -12.94 5.18 -51.89
CA ASN A 118 -12.94 5.18 -53.35
C ASN A 118 -11.50 5.15 -53.88
N THR A 119 -10.87 3.98 -53.80
CA THR A 119 -9.52 3.69 -54.32
C THR A 119 -9.49 3.67 -55.84
N THR A 120 -8.54 4.40 -56.44
CA THR A 120 -8.19 4.30 -57.88
C THR A 120 -6.87 3.58 -58.13
N SER A 121 -6.21 3.10 -57.06
CA SER A 121 -4.94 2.36 -57.14
C SER A 121 -5.19 0.86 -57.01
N ASN A 122 -4.62 0.10 -57.95
CA ASN A 122 -4.66 -1.37 -57.95
C ASN A 122 -3.58 -1.99 -57.02
N SER A 123 -2.83 -1.19 -56.27
CA SER A 123 -1.76 -1.66 -55.38
C SER A 123 -1.69 -0.85 -54.08
N THR A 124 -2.60 -1.14 -53.15
CA THR A 124 -2.59 -0.58 -51.80
C THR A 124 -1.88 -1.53 -50.81
N VAL A 125 -1.34 -0.96 -49.73
CA VAL A 125 -0.78 -1.67 -48.58
C VAL A 125 -1.21 -0.98 -47.29
N ALA A 126 -1.45 -1.75 -46.24
CA ALA A 126 -1.73 -1.23 -44.90
C ALA A 126 -0.47 -1.37 -44.02
N VAL A 127 -0.04 -0.28 -43.40
CA VAL A 127 1.23 -0.20 -42.64
C VAL A 127 1.00 0.41 -41.26
N LEU A 128 1.51 -0.23 -40.20
CA LEU A 128 1.41 0.23 -38.82
C LEU A 128 2.64 1.06 -38.42
N LEU A 129 2.44 2.35 -38.16
CA LEU A 129 3.50 3.28 -37.77
C LEU A 129 3.78 3.26 -36.26
N ASP A 130 4.98 3.68 -35.84
CA ASP A 130 5.37 3.82 -34.43
C ASP A 130 4.60 4.92 -33.66
N SER A 131 3.78 5.72 -34.33
CA SER A 131 2.78 6.60 -33.69
C SER A 131 1.49 5.87 -33.28
N GLY A 132 1.35 4.58 -33.63
CA GLY A 132 0.12 3.81 -33.49
C GLY A 132 -0.87 4.02 -34.63
N ASN A 133 -0.53 4.83 -35.64
CA ASN A 133 -1.38 5.05 -36.81
C ASN A 133 -1.21 3.94 -37.84
N LEU A 134 -2.26 3.14 -38.07
CA LEU A 134 -2.41 2.26 -39.23
C LEU A 134 -2.84 3.07 -40.45
N GLN A 135 -2.03 3.06 -41.51
CA GLN A 135 -2.29 3.77 -42.77
C GLN A 135 -2.50 2.80 -43.94
N LEU A 136 -3.57 2.96 -44.70
CA LEU A 136 -3.74 2.38 -46.04
C LEU A 136 -3.18 3.38 -47.06
N ARG A 137 -2.14 2.98 -47.80
CA ARG A 137 -1.42 3.84 -48.74
C ARG A 137 -1.06 3.12 -50.03
N ASP A 138 -0.69 3.88 -51.06
CA ASP A 138 -0.19 3.31 -52.31
C ASP A 138 1.16 2.60 -52.10
N ALA A 139 1.32 1.41 -52.67
CA ALA A 139 2.51 0.58 -52.54
C ALA A 139 3.74 1.15 -53.26
N SER A 140 3.53 1.94 -54.33
CA SER A 140 4.59 2.57 -55.12
C SER A 140 4.91 3.99 -54.63
N ASN A 141 3.93 4.70 -54.04
CA ASN A 141 4.09 6.05 -53.54
C ASN A 141 3.60 6.17 -52.09
N SER A 142 4.52 6.01 -51.13
CA SER A 142 4.23 6.08 -49.69
C SER A 142 3.69 7.44 -49.20
N SER A 143 3.73 8.50 -50.01
CA SER A 143 3.10 9.79 -49.68
C SER A 143 1.59 9.84 -49.94
N MET A 144 1.06 8.91 -50.74
CA MET A 144 -0.37 8.82 -51.05
C MET A 144 -1.07 7.93 -50.02
N VAL A 145 -1.42 8.52 -48.87
CA VAL A 145 -2.28 7.90 -47.85
C VAL A 145 -3.74 8.05 -48.28
N VAL A 146 -4.46 6.93 -48.35
CA VAL A 146 -5.87 6.85 -48.77
C VAL A 146 -6.82 6.76 -47.57
N TRP A 147 -6.38 6.10 -46.50
CA TRP A 147 -7.11 6.00 -45.24
C TRP A 147 -6.13 5.90 -44.07
N GLN A 148 -6.50 6.39 -42.89
CA GLN A 148 -5.70 6.24 -41.69
C GLN A 148 -6.55 6.13 -40.41
N SER A 149 -6.17 5.23 -39.52
CA SER A 149 -6.88 4.94 -38.26
C SER A 149 -7.02 6.14 -37.33
N ILE A 150 -6.04 7.06 -37.35
CA ILE A 150 -6.00 8.22 -36.46
C ILE A 150 -7.10 9.25 -36.72
N ASP A 151 -7.72 9.21 -37.92
CA ASP A 151 -8.87 10.06 -38.25
C ASP A 151 -10.19 9.49 -37.70
N TYR A 152 -10.18 8.22 -37.28
CA TYR A 152 -11.32 7.45 -36.76
C TYR A 152 -11.01 6.94 -35.33
N PRO A 153 -10.83 7.84 -34.34
CA PRO A 153 -10.51 7.46 -32.97
C PRO A 153 -11.63 6.63 -32.32
N THR A 154 -11.28 5.79 -31.35
CA THR A 154 -12.25 4.98 -30.59
C THR A 154 -12.53 5.63 -29.23
N ASN A 155 -11.96 5.10 -28.14
CA ASN A 155 -11.96 5.71 -26.81
C ASN A 155 -10.62 6.40 -26.48
N THR A 156 -9.55 6.10 -27.21
CA THR A 156 -8.19 6.58 -26.92
C THR A 156 -7.70 7.58 -27.97
N TRP A 157 -7.07 8.65 -27.49
CA TRP A 157 -6.45 9.70 -28.29
C TRP A 157 -4.94 9.70 -28.02
N LEU A 158 -4.17 9.45 -29.08
CA LEU A 158 -2.72 9.30 -29.07
C LEU A 158 -1.99 10.61 -29.42
N PRO A 159 -0.70 10.74 -29.08
CA PRO A 159 0.12 11.89 -29.48
C PRO A 159 0.16 12.04 -31.01
N GLY A 160 0.06 13.28 -31.49
CA GLY A 160 -0.06 13.61 -32.91
C GLY A 160 -1.45 13.40 -33.51
N GLY A 161 -2.37 12.77 -32.78
CA GLY A 161 -3.77 12.64 -33.20
C GLY A 161 -4.50 13.97 -33.18
N ARG A 162 -5.39 14.16 -34.16
CA ARG A 162 -6.29 15.32 -34.23
C ARG A 162 -7.65 14.89 -33.69
N LEU A 163 -8.23 15.71 -32.82
CA LEU A 163 -9.65 15.63 -32.48
C LEU A 163 -10.26 16.98 -32.85
N GLY A 164 -11.22 17.01 -33.77
CA GLY A 164 -11.65 18.28 -34.35
C GLY A 164 -12.96 18.25 -35.15
N LEU A 165 -13.36 19.44 -35.60
CA LEU A 165 -14.49 19.71 -36.48
C LEU A 165 -13.98 20.07 -37.87
N ASN A 166 -14.41 19.31 -38.87
CA ASN A 166 -14.25 19.67 -40.28
C ASN A 166 -15.30 20.73 -40.65
N LYS A 167 -14.87 21.93 -41.03
CA LYS A 167 -15.74 23.07 -41.35
C LYS A 167 -16.41 22.97 -42.71
N ILE A 168 -15.90 22.11 -43.60
CA ILE A 168 -16.47 21.88 -44.94
C ILE A 168 -17.63 20.89 -44.85
N THR A 169 -17.44 19.78 -44.11
CA THR A 169 -18.45 18.72 -43.99
C THR A 169 -19.38 18.88 -42.79
N GLY A 170 -19.03 19.73 -41.83
CA GLY A 170 -19.74 19.88 -40.56
C GLY A 170 -19.57 18.70 -39.59
N MET A 171 -18.65 17.77 -39.89
CA MET A 171 -18.45 16.55 -39.09
C MET A 171 -17.41 16.78 -37.98
N THR A 172 -17.79 16.47 -36.75
CA THR A 172 -16.88 16.45 -35.59
C THR A 172 -16.39 15.03 -35.31
N GLN A 173 -15.08 14.86 -35.12
CA GLN A 173 -14.47 13.64 -34.60
C GLN A 173 -14.81 13.49 -33.11
N ARG A 174 -15.29 12.31 -32.73
CA ARG A 174 -15.73 12.00 -31.36
C ARG A 174 -14.80 11.00 -30.73
N LEU A 175 -14.38 11.27 -29.50
CA LEU A 175 -13.76 10.26 -28.65
C LEU A 175 -14.88 9.62 -27.81
N THR A 176 -15.25 8.40 -28.13
CA THR A 176 -16.42 7.72 -27.56
C THR A 176 -15.96 6.60 -26.64
N SER A 177 -16.45 6.57 -25.40
CA SER A 177 -16.10 5.51 -24.45
C SER A 177 -16.38 4.13 -25.02
N TRP A 178 -15.76 3.10 -24.45
CA TRP A 178 -16.31 1.76 -24.57
C TRP A 178 -17.66 1.70 -23.85
N LYS A 179 -18.47 0.69 -24.15
CA LYS A 179 -19.76 0.49 -23.51
C LYS A 179 -19.55 0.10 -22.04
N ASP A 180 -18.64 -0.83 -21.82
CA ASP A 180 -18.17 -1.27 -20.51
C ASP A 180 -16.69 -1.72 -20.61
N SER A 181 -16.13 -2.37 -19.59
CA SER A 181 -14.72 -2.79 -19.59
C SER A 181 -14.42 -4.00 -20.49
N GLU A 182 -15.44 -4.71 -20.97
CA GLU A 182 -15.31 -5.93 -21.78
C GLU A 182 -15.90 -5.78 -23.18
N ASP A 183 -16.88 -4.90 -23.39
CA ASP A 183 -17.49 -4.60 -24.70
C ASP A 183 -16.96 -3.27 -25.30
N PRO A 184 -16.08 -3.32 -26.32
CA PRO A 184 -15.51 -2.12 -26.95
C PRO A 184 -16.52 -1.36 -27.83
N ALA A 185 -17.78 -1.82 -27.94
CA ALA A 185 -18.86 -1.09 -28.60
C ALA A 185 -18.95 0.39 -28.14
N PRO A 186 -19.55 1.28 -28.95
CA PRO A 186 -19.76 2.67 -28.56
C PRO A 186 -20.58 2.79 -27.27
N GLY A 187 -19.98 3.39 -26.23
CA GLY A 187 -20.66 3.71 -24.98
C GLY A 187 -21.39 5.05 -25.01
N ILE A 188 -21.98 5.40 -23.87
CA ILE A 188 -22.85 6.58 -23.73
C ILE A 188 -22.09 7.92 -23.58
N PHE A 189 -20.78 7.88 -23.31
CA PHE A 189 -19.98 9.08 -23.05
C PHE A 189 -19.14 9.47 -24.26
N ASN A 190 -19.27 10.73 -24.69
CA ASN A 190 -18.64 11.28 -25.89
C ASN A 190 -17.89 12.57 -25.54
N LEU A 191 -16.62 12.68 -25.91
CA LEU A 191 -15.89 13.94 -25.94
C LEU A 191 -15.86 14.46 -27.39
N GLU A 192 -16.39 15.66 -27.62
CA GLU A 192 -16.39 16.32 -28.93
C GLU A 192 -16.07 17.81 -28.83
N LEU A 193 -15.54 18.39 -29.91
CA LEU A 193 -15.39 19.84 -30.04
C LEU A 193 -16.78 20.45 -30.34
N ASP A 194 -17.08 21.61 -29.76
CA ASP A 194 -18.36 22.32 -29.97
C ASP A 194 -18.73 22.41 -31.48
N PRO A 195 -19.84 21.78 -31.91
CA PRO A 195 -20.29 21.82 -33.31
C PRO A 195 -20.61 23.24 -33.82
N ASN A 196 -20.86 24.20 -32.92
CA ASN A 196 -21.05 25.60 -33.28
C ASN A 196 -19.73 26.31 -33.65
N GLY A 197 -18.60 25.61 -33.59
CA GLY A 197 -17.29 26.09 -34.04
C GLY A 197 -16.50 26.89 -33.01
N THR A 198 -16.96 26.98 -31.75
CA THR A 198 -16.17 27.61 -30.67
C THR A 198 -15.03 26.70 -30.23
N SER A 199 -13.99 27.27 -29.63
CA SER A 199 -12.76 26.57 -29.26
C SER A 199 -12.86 25.83 -27.92
N GLN A 200 -13.94 25.11 -27.66
CA GLN A 200 -14.15 24.34 -26.43
C GLN A 200 -14.63 22.91 -26.71
N TYR A 201 -14.24 21.98 -25.84
CA TYR A 201 -14.72 20.60 -25.86
C TYR A 201 -15.83 20.41 -24.84
N PHE A 202 -16.80 19.56 -25.18
CA PHE A 202 -17.84 19.09 -24.28
C PHE A 202 -17.70 17.59 -24.03
N ILE A 203 -17.99 17.15 -22.81
CA ILE A 203 -18.34 15.76 -22.57
C ILE A 203 -19.87 15.64 -22.50
N LEU A 204 -20.40 14.82 -23.40
CA LEU A 204 -21.83 14.60 -23.59
C LEU A 204 -22.22 13.22 -23.10
N TRP A 205 -23.27 13.17 -22.27
CA TRP A 205 -24.00 11.96 -21.94
C TRP A 205 -25.07 11.71 -23.00
N ASN A 206 -25.09 10.50 -23.57
CA ASN A 206 -25.98 10.06 -24.64
C ASN A 206 -26.07 11.09 -25.80
N SER A 207 -24.91 11.61 -26.21
CA SER A 207 -24.73 12.60 -27.29
C SER A 207 -25.59 13.88 -27.20
N THR A 208 -26.15 14.20 -26.03
CA THR A 208 -27.18 15.24 -25.88
C THR A 208 -26.99 16.10 -24.64
N ASN A 209 -26.71 15.48 -23.48
CA ASN A 209 -26.64 16.19 -22.21
C ASN A 209 -25.18 16.55 -21.90
N ASN A 210 -24.83 17.82 -22.08
CA ASN A 210 -23.54 18.37 -21.70
C ASN A 210 -23.44 18.46 -20.17
N TYR A 211 -22.42 17.83 -19.58
CA TYR A 211 -22.14 17.89 -18.14
C TYR A 211 -20.73 18.41 -17.80
N TRP A 212 -19.91 18.69 -18.81
CA TRP A 212 -18.58 19.25 -18.63
C TRP A 212 -18.13 20.00 -19.89
N SER A 213 -17.54 21.18 -19.69
CA SER A 213 -16.86 21.93 -20.74
C SER A 213 -15.40 22.18 -20.36
N SER A 214 -14.50 22.14 -21.34
CA SER A 214 -13.12 22.59 -21.17
C SER A 214 -13.02 24.10 -20.96
N GLY A 215 -14.07 24.85 -21.32
CA GLY A 215 -13.99 26.28 -21.61
C GLY A 215 -13.22 26.55 -22.90
N THR A 216 -13.29 27.78 -23.39
CA THR A 216 -12.64 28.20 -24.64
C THR A 216 -11.11 28.19 -24.54
N TRP A 217 -10.45 27.83 -25.64
CA TRP A 217 -9.01 27.95 -25.82
C TRP A 217 -8.57 29.42 -25.79
N ASN A 218 -7.65 29.76 -24.90
CA ASN A 218 -7.16 31.14 -24.73
C ASN A 218 -5.83 31.44 -25.44
N GLY A 219 -5.30 30.48 -26.22
CA GLY A 219 -3.98 30.55 -26.86
C GLY A 219 -2.92 29.66 -26.20
N GLN A 220 -3.11 29.23 -24.95
CA GLN A 220 -2.16 28.38 -24.20
C GLN A 220 -2.84 27.19 -23.52
N ILE A 221 -4.06 27.37 -23.02
CA ILE A 221 -4.84 26.37 -22.27
C ILE A 221 -6.34 26.52 -22.61
N PHE A 222 -7.14 25.50 -22.28
CA PHE A 222 -8.59 25.68 -22.17
C PHE A 222 -8.93 26.33 -20.82
N SER A 223 -9.86 27.29 -20.80
CA SER A 223 -10.05 28.19 -19.65
C SER A 223 -10.57 27.53 -18.36
N LEU A 224 -11.21 26.37 -18.45
CA LEU A 224 -11.63 25.55 -17.29
C LEU A 224 -10.67 24.38 -17.01
N VAL A 225 -9.51 24.32 -17.69
CA VAL A 225 -8.45 23.33 -17.47
C VAL A 225 -7.10 24.01 -17.13
N PRO A 226 -6.99 24.66 -15.96
CA PRO A 226 -5.76 25.35 -15.55
C PRO A 226 -4.56 24.43 -15.38
N GLU A 227 -4.75 23.11 -15.23
CA GLU A 227 -3.67 22.12 -15.09
C GLU A 227 -2.77 22.04 -16.33
N MET A 228 -3.27 22.41 -17.51
CA MET A 228 -2.48 22.46 -18.75
C MET A 228 -1.32 23.47 -18.70
N THR A 229 -1.29 24.36 -17.71
CA THR A 229 -0.15 25.28 -17.48
C THR A 229 1.14 24.57 -17.07
N GLN A 230 1.08 23.33 -16.58
CA GLN A 230 2.25 22.54 -16.16
C GLN A 230 2.95 21.85 -17.35
N ASN A 231 3.17 22.60 -18.44
CA ASN A 231 3.47 22.03 -19.75
C ASN A 231 4.96 21.67 -19.98
N TYR A 232 5.60 20.94 -19.05
CA TYR A 232 7.00 20.52 -19.19
C TYR A 232 7.17 19.19 -19.96
N ILE A 233 6.13 18.34 -19.99
CA ILE A 233 6.14 17.03 -20.69
C ILE A 233 5.56 17.12 -22.10
N TYR A 234 4.49 17.89 -22.26
CA TYR A 234 3.68 17.92 -23.48
C TYR A 234 3.99 19.16 -24.33
N ASP A 235 3.51 19.14 -25.57
CA ASP A 235 3.29 20.34 -26.36
C ASP A 235 1.86 20.31 -26.89
N PHE A 236 1.06 21.32 -26.54
CA PHE A 236 -0.38 21.36 -26.77
C PHE A 236 -0.72 22.42 -27.81
N GLN A 237 -1.45 22.05 -28.86
CA GLN A 237 -1.77 22.97 -29.95
C GLN A 237 -3.25 22.88 -30.32
N TYR A 238 -3.92 24.03 -30.32
CA TYR A 238 -5.21 24.22 -30.98
C TYR A 238 -4.99 24.92 -32.33
N VAL A 239 -5.51 24.35 -33.41
CA VAL A 239 -5.42 24.86 -34.77
C VAL A 239 -6.83 25.19 -35.27
N SER A 240 -7.00 26.40 -35.78
CA SER A 240 -8.22 26.83 -36.48
C SER A 240 -7.81 27.44 -37.81
N ASN A 241 -8.12 26.76 -38.90
CA ASN A 241 -7.90 27.22 -40.28
C ASN A 241 -9.25 27.25 -41.04
N PRO A 242 -9.32 27.64 -42.33
CA PRO A 242 -10.59 27.70 -43.06
C PRO A 242 -11.30 26.35 -43.24
N THR A 243 -10.58 25.23 -43.15
CA THR A 243 -11.10 23.89 -43.45
C THR A 243 -11.41 23.04 -42.22
N GLU A 244 -10.68 23.25 -41.11
CA GLU A 244 -10.78 22.45 -39.88
C GLU A 244 -10.49 23.29 -38.62
N ASN A 245 -11.12 22.90 -37.52
CA ASN A 245 -10.73 23.23 -36.15
C ASN A 245 -10.28 21.93 -35.48
N TYR A 246 -9.09 21.85 -34.88
CA TYR A 246 -8.70 20.68 -34.10
C TYR A 246 -7.76 21.04 -32.95
N PHE A 247 -7.77 20.22 -31.92
CA PHE A 247 -6.69 20.15 -30.94
C PHE A 247 -5.78 18.96 -31.28
N THR A 248 -4.52 19.07 -30.89
CA THR A 248 -3.55 17.98 -30.91
C THR A 248 -2.51 18.18 -29.82
N TYR A 249 -1.79 17.12 -29.48
CA TYR A 249 -0.69 17.19 -28.52
C TYR A 249 0.47 16.31 -28.95
N SER A 250 1.70 16.69 -28.59
CA SER A 250 2.89 15.86 -28.77
C SER A 250 3.70 15.75 -27.47
N MET A 251 4.69 14.87 -27.47
CA MET A 251 5.57 14.63 -26.32
C MET A 251 6.90 15.35 -26.54
N LYS A 252 7.35 16.16 -25.58
CA LYS A 252 8.65 16.85 -25.65
C LYS A 252 9.84 15.90 -25.55
N ASN A 253 9.65 14.76 -24.88
CA ASN A 253 10.55 13.63 -24.94
C ASN A 253 9.80 12.44 -25.59
N PRO A 254 10.25 11.92 -26.75
CA PRO A 254 9.59 10.82 -27.46
C PRO A 254 9.61 9.49 -26.68
N ASP A 255 10.49 9.32 -25.70
CA ASP A 255 10.54 8.11 -24.87
C ASP A 255 9.35 8.01 -23.90
N ILE A 256 8.66 9.13 -23.60
CA ILE A 256 7.53 9.16 -22.66
C ILE A 256 6.25 8.75 -23.39
N ILE A 257 5.66 7.63 -22.99
CA ILE A 257 4.40 7.14 -23.54
C ILE A 257 3.22 7.71 -22.72
N SER A 258 2.32 8.45 -23.36
CA SER A 258 1.14 9.06 -22.71
C SER A 258 -0.07 9.13 -23.65
N ARG A 259 -1.28 8.95 -23.11
CA ARG A 259 -2.55 8.89 -23.87
C ARG A 259 -3.71 9.55 -23.11
N PHE A 260 -4.67 10.10 -23.84
CA PHE A 260 -5.98 10.47 -23.30
C PHE A 260 -7.01 9.38 -23.62
N VAL A 261 -7.95 9.15 -22.70
CA VAL A 261 -8.96 8.08 -22.80
C VAL A 261 -10.31 8.61 -22.33
N MET A 262 -11.33 8.53 -23.18
CA MET A 262 -12.72 8.67 -22.77
C MET A 262 -13.11 7.36 -22.04
N ASP A 263 -12.97 7.37 -20.73
CA ASP A 263 -13.10 6.18 -19.88
C ASP A 263 -14.57 5.80 -19.67
N VAL A 264 -14.82 4.51 -19.39
CA VAL A 264 -16.18 3.99 -19.13
C VAL A 264 -16.85 4.63 -17.91
N SER A 265 -16.06 5.20 -16.99
CA SER A 265 -16.56 6.01 -15.87
C SER A 265 -17.13 7.38 -16.26
N GLY A 266 -17.15 7.75 -17.54
CA GLY A 266 -17.60 9.06 -18.00
C GLY A 266 -16.64 10.21 -17.68
N GLN A 267 -15.37 9.90 -17.40
CA GLN A 267 -14.29 10.88 -17.28
C GLN A 267 -13.35 10.80 -18.49
N ILE A 268 -12.90 11.96 -18.99
CA ILE A 268 -11.70 12.01 -19.83
C ILE A 268 -10.48 11.87 -18.90
N LYS A 269 -9.66 10.85 -19.11
CA LYS A 269 -8.50 10.50 -18.27
C LYS A 269 -7.21 10.59 -19.07
N GLN A 270 -6.15 11.13 -18.47
CA GLN A 270 -4.80 11.15 -19.03
C GLN A 270 -3.93 10.13 -18.30
N PHE A 271 -3.38 9.17 -19.03
CA PHE A 271 -2.50 8.14 -18.50
C PHE A 271 -1.09 8.27 -19.06
N THR A 272 -0.08 8.11 -18.21
CA THR A 272 1.33 8.06 -18.60
C THR A 272 1.95 6.76 -18.12
N TRP A 273 2.74 6.11 -18.97
CA TRP A 273 3.41 4.85 -18.67
C TRP A 273 4.66 5.08 -17.83
N LEU A 274 4.87 4.25 -16.81
CA LEU A 274 6.12 4.21 -16.03
C LEU A 274 6.81 2.86 -16.19
N ASP A 275 7.89 2.82 -16.99
CA ASP A 275 8.65 1.60 -17.29
C ASP A 275 9.09 0.84 -16.04
N ASN A 276 9.58 1.53 -15.01
CA ASN A 276 10.01 0.94 -13.73
C ASN A 276 8.90 0.15 -13.00
N SER A 277 7.63 0.42 -13.32
CA SER A 277 6.46 -0.21 -12.70
C SER A 277 5.64 -1.07 -13.67
N GLN A 278 5.97 -1.04 -14.96
CA GLN A 278 5.17 -1.58 -16.07
C GLN A 278 3.67 -1.28 -15.92
N SER A 279 3.33 -0.02 -15.64
CA SER A 279 1.96 0.39 -15.35
C SER A 279 1.61 1.78 -15.86
N TRP A 280 0.32 1.97 -16.16
CA TRP A 280 -0.28 3.26 -16.48
C TRP A 280 -0.63 4.02 -15.20
N ILE A 281 -0.05 5.20 -15.02
CA ILE A 281 -0.40 6.12 -13.94
C ILE A 281 -1.40 7.15 -14.46
N LEU A 282 -2.49 7.34 -13.72
CA LEU A 282 -3.45 8.42 -13.96
C LEU A 282 -2.80 9.75 -13.55
N PHE A 283 -2.57 10.64 -14.52
CA PHE A 283 -1.95 11.94 -14.31
C PHE A 283 -3.01 13.04 -14.11
N TRP A 284 -4.13 12.95 -14.82
CA TRP A 284 -5.20 13.96 -14.82
C TRP A 284 -6.54 13.32 -15.21
N SER A 285 -7.66 13.86 -14.71
CA SER A 285 -9.01 13.42 -15.08
C SER A 285 -10.03 14.54 -14.95
N GLN A 286 -11.06 14.54 -15.81
CA GLN A 286 -12.19 15.47 -15.76
C GLN A 286 -13.53 14.78 -16.08
N PRO A 287 -14.65 15.14 -15.42
CA PRO A 287 -14.75 16.01 -14.25
C PRO A 287 -13.92 15.50 -13.06
N ARG A 288 -13.34 16.38 -12.25
CA ARG A 288 -12.40 15.97 -11.18
C ARG A 288 -13.01 15.02 -10.13
N GLN A 289 -14.29 15.19 -9.83
CA GLN A 289 -15.04 14.34 -8.90
C GLN A 289 -15.91 13.36 -9.70
N GLN A 290 -15.98 12.12 -9.26
CA GLN A 290 -16.70 11.08 -9.98
C GLN A 290 -18.22 11.34 -9.96
N CYS A 291 -18.77 11.83 -8.84
CA CYS A 291 -20.18 12.23 -8.72
C CYS A 291 -20.56 13.52 -9.48
N GLN A 292 -19.63 14.14 -10.24
CA GLN A 292 -19.97 15.20 -11.20
C GLN A 292 -20.34 14.65 -12.59
N VAL A 293 -20.04 13.39 -12.87
CA VAL A 293 -20.47 12.71 -14.11
C VAL A 293 -21.98 12.58 -14.12
N TYR A 294 -22.63 13.11 -15.15
CA TYR A 294 -24.09 13.16 -15.22
C TYR A 294 -24.70 11.76 -15.27
N SER A 295 -25.68 11.53 -14.39
CA SER A 295 -26.42 10.27 -14.30
C SER A 295 -25.53 9.02 -14.08
N LEU A 296 -24.36 9.19 -13.43
CA LEU A 296 -23.43 8.09 -13.15
C LEU A 296 -24.10 6.84 -12.56
N CYS A 297 -25.02 7.04 -11.61
CA CYS A 297 -25.70 5.97 -10.88
C CYS A 297 -27.08 5.60 -11.43
N GLY A 298 -27.46 6.15 -12.59
CA GLY A 298 -28.77 5.99 -13.19
C GLY A 298 -29.94 6.50 -12.34
N ALA A 299 -31.15 6.10 -12.72
CA ALA A 299 -32.39 6.44 -12.01
C ALA A 299 -32.42 5.88 -10.59
N PHE A 300 -32.77 6.68 -9.59
CA PHE A 300 -32.85 6.30 -8.17
C PHE A 300 -31.56 5.71 -7.56
N GLY A 301 -30.42 5.82 -8.26
CA GLY A 301 -29.10 5.63 -7.69
C GLY A 301 -28.60 6.96 -7.10
N SER A 302 -28.10 6.91 -5.87
CA SER A 302 -27.42 8.03 -5.22
C SER A 302 -25.91 7.87 -5.35
N CYS A 303 -25.23 8.95 -5.70
CA CYS A 303 -23.78 9.00 -5.73
C CYS A 303 -23.20 9.47 -4.38
N ASN A 304 -22.16 8.82 -3.87
CA ASN A 304 -21.42 9.27 -2.69
C ASN A 304 -19.91 9.24 -2.99
N GLU A 305 -19.28 10.42 -3.05
CA GLU A 305 -17.86 10.59 -3.39
C GLU A 305 -16.91 9.95 -2.34
N ASN A 306 -17.40 9.71 -1.12
CA ASN A 306 -16.68 9.05 -0.04
C ASN A 306 -17.10 7.59 0.17
N GLY A 307 -18.00 7.06 -0.67
CA GLY A 307 -18.50 5.69 -0.59
C GLY A 307 -17.48 4.65 -1.05
N GLN A 308 -17.64 3.40 -0.62
CA GLN A 308 -16.83 2.27 -1.11
C GLN A 308 -17.12 1.97 -2.59
N THR A 309 -18.38 2.12 -2.99
CA THR A 309 -18.82 2.31 -4.38
C THR A 309 -19.32 3.74 -4.51
N PHE A 310 -19.09 4.37 -5.66
CA PHE A 310 -19.67 5.69 -5.93
C PHE A 310 -21.19 5.63 -5.93
N CYS A 311 -21.78 4.56 -6.48
CA CYS A 311 -23.22 4.42 -6.66
C CYS A 311 -23.85 3.42 -5.68
N GLN A 312 -25.00 3.80 -5.13
CA GLN A 312 -25.86 2.96 -4.29
C GLN A 312 -27.33 3.24 -4.59
N CYS A 313 -28.17 2.21 -4.68
CA CYS A 313 -29.62 2.40 -4.77
C CYS A 313 -30.17 3.01 -3.47
N VAL A 314 -31.07 3.99 -3.61
CA VAL A 314 -31.74 4.59 -2.44
C VAL A 314 -32.60 3.56 -1.70
N ARG A 315 -32.82 3.78 -0.39
CA ARG A 315 -33.52 2.81 0.46
C ARG A 315 -34.88 2.40 -0.14
N GLY A 316 -35.14 1.09 -0.21
CA GLY A 316 -36.38 0.53 -0.78
C GLY A 316 -36.33 0.31 -2.30
N PHE A 317 -35.15 0.42 -2.91
CA PHE A 317 -34.87 0.12 -4.31
C PHE A 317 -33.70 -0.87 -4.43
N SER A 318 -33.64 -1.59 -5.55
CA SER A 318 -32.56 -2.51 -5.96
C SER A 318 -32.09 -2.14 -7.37
N ALA A 319 -30.91 -2.64 -7.80
CA ALA A 319 -30.43 -2.39 -9.17
C ALA A 319 -31.44 -2.91 -10.22
N ARG A 320 -31.56 -2.24 -11.37
CA ARG A 320 -32.45 -2.66 -12.47
C ARG A 320 -31.94 -3.93 -13.14
N ASN A 321 -30.63 -4.02 -13.34
CA ASN A 321 -29.93 -5.23 -13.70
C ASN A 321 -28.71 -5.39 -12.79
N GLN A 322 -28.58 -6.54 -12.14
CA GLN A 322 -27.51 -6.78 -11.17
C GLN A 322 -26.18 -7.10 -11.86
N SER A 323 -26.20 -7.78 -13.01
CA SER A 323 -24.96 -8.09 -13.77
C SER A 323 -24.21 -6.82 -14.16
N ASP A 324 -24.93 -5.87 -14.74
CA ASP A 324 -24.36 -4.63 -15.28
C ASP A 324 -23.85 -3.78 -14.11
N TRP A 325 -24.63 -3.71 -13.02
CA TRP A 325 -24.27 -2.99 -11.80
C TRP A 325 -23.00 -3.54 -11.13
N ASP A 326 -22.84 -4.86 -11.08
CA ASP A 326 -21.67 -5.56 -10.52
C ASP A 326 -20.42 -5.43 -11.43
N LEU A 327 -20.61 -5.34 -12.75
CA LEU A 327 -19.55 -5.08 -13.75
C LEU A 327 -19.10 -3.61 -13.80
N GLY A 328 -19.80 -2.70 -13.11
CA GLY A 328 -19.46 -1.28 -13.08
C GLY A 328 -20.33 -0.38 -13.95
N ASP A 329 -21.31 -0.92 -14.68
CA ASP A 329 -22.31 -0.15 -15.43
C ASP A 329 -23.57 0.08 -14.58
N GLN A 330 -23.64 1.25 -13.94
CA GLN A 330 -24.83 1.70 -13.20
C GLN A 330 -25.79 2.54 -14.04
N SER A 331 -25.62 2.63 -15.37
CA SER A 331 -26.46 3.46 -16.25
C SER A 331 -27.94 3.04 -16.23
N GLY A 332 -28.23 1.75 -16.03
CA GLY A 332 -29.58 1.20 -15.89
C GLY A 332 -30.34 1.63 -14.62
N GLY A 333 -29.64 2.18 -13.62
CA GLY A 333 -30.23 2.66 -12.38
C GLY A 333 -30.86 1.57 -11.51
N CYS A 334 -31.83 1.99 -10.70
CA CYS A 334 -32.49 1.22 -9.66
C CYS A 334 -34.02 1.24 -9.82
N VAL A 335 -34.67 0.18 -9.33
CA VAL A 335 -36.13 -0.04 -9.38
C VAL A 335 -36.67 -0.30 -7.97
N ARG A 336 -37.95 0.02 -7.72
CA ARG A 336 -38.58 -0.10 -6.39
C ARG A 336 -38.78 -1.57 -6.00
N ASN A 337 -38.40 -1.94 -4.77
CA ASN A 337 -38.59 -3.28 -4.23
C ASN A 337 -40.08 -3.62 -4.05
N THR A 338 -40.81 -2.67 -3.44
CA THR A 338 -42.25 -2.79 -3.16
C THR A 338 -43.01 -1.69 -3.89
N PRO A 339 -44.06 -2.01 -4.70
CA PRO A 339 -44.91 -1.01 -5.33
C PRO A 339 -45.60 -0.08 -4.32
N LEU A 340 -45.77 1.18 -4.70
CA LEU A 340 -46.55 2.15 -3.92
C LEU A 340 -48.03 1.77 -3.95
N GLN A 341 -48.73 1.92 -2.82
CA GLN A 341 -50.14 1.51 -2.68
C GLN A 341 -51.14 2.64 -2.96
N CYS A 342 -50.67 3.90 -3.01
CA CYS A 342 -51.42 5.14 -3.28
C CYS A 342 -52.94 5.08 -3.00
N GLY A 343 -53.32 5.31 -1.74
CA GLY A 343 -54.68 5.74 -1.34
C GLY A 343 -55.79 4.69 -1.36
N ASP A 344 -55.92 3.89 -2.42
CA ASP A 344 -57.23 3.35 -2.83
C ASP A 344 -57.48 1.86 -2.54
N ARG A 345 -57.32 1.45 -1.27
CA ARG A 345 -58.01 0.25 -0.69
C ARG A 345 -58.38 0.42 0.78
N ALA A 346 -59.11 1.49 1.12
CA ALA A 346 -59.58 1.79 2.48
C ALA A 346 -60.52 0.75 3.14
N ASN A 347 -60.85 -0.37 2.47
CA ASN A 347 -61.71 -1.44 2.96
C ASN A 347 -60.97 -2.73 3.38
N SER A 348 -59.63 -2.72 3.48
CA SER A 348 -58.88 -3.83 4.10
C SER A 348 -58.19 -3.33 5.38
N SER A 349 -58.40 -4.02 6.50
CA SER A 349 -57.88 -3.63 7.82
C SER A 349 -56.35 -3.82 7.99
N ASN A 350 -55.62 -4.10 6.90
CA ASN A 350 -54.19 -4.42 6.90
C ASN A 350 -53.34 -3.58 5.92
N SER A 351 -53.92 -2.76 5.03
CA SER A 351 -53.16 -1.93 4.09
C SER A 351 -52.70 -0.61 4.73
N GLN A 352 -51.41 -0.50 5.05
CA GLN A 352 -50.81 0.73 5.56
C GLN A 352 -50.47 1.70 4.41
N ARG A 353 -50.89 2.96 4.54
CA ARG A 353 -50.63 4.05 3.57
C ARG A 353 -49.12 4.27 3.36
N ASP A 354 -48.72 4.67 2.15
CA ASP A 354 -47.33 5.03 1.82
C ASP A 354 -46.75 6.03 2.84
N LYS A 355 -45.44 5.95 3.09
CA LYS A 355 -44.69 6.81 4.03
C LYS A 355 -43.48 7.42 3.32
N PHE A 356 -42.81 8.36 3.97
CA PHE A 356 -41.56 8.92 3.47
C PHE A 356 -40.37 8.43 4.27
N PHE A 357 -39.24 8.30 3.58
CA PHE A 357 -37.92 8.12 4.15
C PHE A 357 -37.11 9.40 3.91
N THR A 358 -36.63 9.98 5.01
CA THR A 358 -35.89 11.25 5.00
C THR A 358 -34.44 11.01 4.63
N MET A 359 -33.95 11.74 3.64
CA MET A 359 -32.57 11.73 3.16
C MET A 359 -31.99 13.14 3.32
N ASP A 360 -31.10 13.32 4.29
CA ASP A 360 -30.49 14.62 4.61
C ASP A 360 -29.18 14.87 3.85
N ASN A 361 -28.85 16.14 3.61
CA ASN A 361 -27.63 16.59 2.91
C ASN A 361 -27.53 16.11 1.44
N MET A 362 -28.67 16.03 0.75
CA MET A 362 -28.77 15.62 -0.64
C MET A 362 -28.53 16.78 -1.60
N ARG A 363 -27.86 16.52 -2.72
CA ARG A 363 -27.99 17.33 -3.94
C ARG A 363 -29.35 17.01 -4.57
N LEU A 364 -30.19 18.02 -4.72
CA LEU A 364 -31.54 17.83 -5.25
C LEU A 364 -31.50 17.45 -6.75
N PRO A 365 -32.35 16.51 -7.20
CA PRO A 365 -32.41 16.11 -8.60
C PRO A 365 -32.91 17.24 -9.50
N VAL A 366 -32.40 17.27 -10.74
CA VAL A 366 -32.88 18.19 -11.78
C VAL A 366 -34.35 17.89 -12.15
N ASN A 367 -35.03 18.84 -12.80
CA ASN A 367 -36.43 18.74 -13.23
C ASN A 367 -37.46 18.67 -12.08
N ASN A 368 -37.27 19.47 -11.02
CA ASN A 368 -38.31 19.69 -10.01
C ASN A 368 -39.49 20.52 -10.56
N GLN A 369 -40.67 20.34 -9.96
CA GLN A 369 -41.80 21.27 -10.09
C GLN A 369 -41.96 22.04 -8.78
N THR A 370 -42.06 23.37 -8.87
CA THR A 370 -42.32 24.23 -7.71
C THR A 370 -43.82 24.39 -7.51
N LEU A 371 -44.32 24.18 -6.30
CA LEU A 371 -45.73 24.40 -5.94
C LEU A 371 -45.87 25.69 -5.13
N ASP A 372 -46.42 26.72 -5.77
CA ASP A 372 -46.70 28.01 -5.14
C ASP A 372 -47.91 27.94 -4.18
N GLY A 373 -47.84 28.67 -3.07
CA GLY A 373 -48.93 28.78 -2.08
C GLY A 373 -48.92 27.72 -0.96
N ILE A 374 -47.98 26.77 -0.98
CA ILE A 374 -47.80 25.77 0.10
C ILE A 374 -46.94 26.36 1.22
N GLY A 375 -47.52 26.53 2.41
CA GLY A 375 -46.90 27.25 3.54
C GLY A 375 -46.13 26.40 4.54
N SER A 376 -46.26 25.06 4.51
CA SER A 376 -45.62 24.16 5.49
C SER A 376 -45.08 22.87 4.85
N ASP A 377 -44.16 22.20 5.55
CA ASP A 377 -43.62 20.88 5.17
C ASP A 377 -44.72 19.80 5.17
N ASP A 378 -45.64 19.84 6.15
CA ASP A 378 -46.80 18.95 6.25
C ASP A 378 -47.75 19.11 5.04
N ASP A 379 -47.99 20.34 4.59
CA ASP A 379 -48.79 20.59 3.38
C ASP A 379 -48.10 20.09 2.11
N CYS A 380 -46.76 20.24 2.03
CA CYS A 380 -45.95 19.71 0.93
C CYS A 380 -45.97 18.17 0.90
N GLN A 381 -45.91 17.54 2.09
CA GLN A 381 -46.07 16.10 2.27
C GLN A 381 -47.46 15.62 1.79
N LEU A 382 -48.53 16.33 2.18
CA LEU A 382 -49.90 16.01 1.79
C LEU A 382 -50.12 16.18 0.29
N ALA A 383 -49.60 17.25 -0.32
CA ALA A 383 -49.63 17.46 -1.76
C ALA A 383 -48.96 16.30 -2.53
N CYS A 384 -47.80 15.84 -2.06
CA CYS A 384 -47.12 14.68 -2.63
C CYS A 384 -47.89 13.37 -2.42
N LEU A 385 -48.46 13.11 -1.24
CA LEU A 385 -49.24 11.89 -0.98
C LEU A 385 -50.49 11.78 -1.87
N ASN A 386 -51.18 12.90 -2.08
CA ASN A 386 -52.41 12.97 -2.87
C ASN A 386 -52.18 12.84 -4.38
N ASN A 387 -50.95 13.02 -4.86
CA ASN A 387 -50.57 12.78 -6.25
C ASN A 387 -49.83 11.45 -6.37
N CYS A 388 -50.44 10.42 -6.96
CA CYS A 388 -49.81 9.10 -7.12
C CYS A 388 -48.54 9.10 -7.98
N SER A 389 -48.34 10.11 -8.82
CA SER A 389 -47.12 10.28 -9.63
C SER A 389 -45.98 10.96 -8.85
N CYS A 390 -46.20 11.44 -7.62
CA CYS A 390 -45.14 12.04 -6.80
C CYS A 390 -44.21 10.97 -6.22
N THR A 391 -42.92 11.06 -6.55
CA THR A 391 -41.89 10.10 -6.12
C THR A 391 -41.05 10.59 -4.94
N ALA A 392 -40.84 11.91 -4.84
CA ALA A 392 -40.21 12.58 -3.70
C ALA A 392 -40.63 14.06 -3.61
N TYR A 393 -40.44 14.67 -2.44
CA TYR A 393 -40.58 16.12 -2.24
C TYR A 393 -39.45 16.70 -1.39
N SER A 394 -39.32 18.03 -1.36
CA SER A 394 -38.41 18.78 -0.49
C SER A 394 -39.03 20.14 -0.17
N PHE A 395 -38.98 20.57 1.09
CA PHE A 395 -39.45 21.89 1.51
C PHE A 395 -38.26 22.75 1.95
N ALA A 396 -37.93 23.77 1.17
CA ALA A 396 -36.75 24.61 1.39
C ALA A 396 -37.04 26.08 1.05
N GLY A 397 -36.56 26.99 1.89
CA GLY A 397 -36.74 28.45 1.69
C GLY A 397 -38.20 28.92 1.64
N GLY A 398 -39.13 28.18 2.26
CA GLY A 398 -40.57 28.47 2.21
C GLY A 398 -41.24 28.10 0.89
N ARG A 399 -40.63 27.22 0.09
CA ARG A 399 -41.19 26.67 -1.15
C ARG A 399 -41.22 25.14 -1.11
N CYS A 400 -42.26 24.58 -1.72
CA CYS A 400 -42.42 23.15 -1.91
C CYS A 400 -41.92 22.73 -3.30
N TYR A 401 -40.97 21.81 -3.35
CA TYR A 401 -40.46 21.19 -4.57
C TYR A 401 -40.92 19.74 -4.62
N VAL A 402 -41.52 19.32 -5.75
CA VAL A 402 -41.98 17.94 -5.97
C VAL A 402 -41.36 17.37 -7.24
N TRP A 403 -41.16 16.05 -7.26
CA TRP A 403 -40.66 15.31 -8.41
C TRP A 403 -41.64 14.24 -8.85
N HIS A 404 -41.73 14.06 -10.17
CA HIS A 404 -42.55 13.06 -10.83
C HIS A 404 -41.67 12.17 -11.71
N GLY A 405 -41.82 10.85 -11.58
CA GLY A 405 -41.00 9.89 -12.31
C GLY A 405 -39.62 9.62 -11.68
N GLU A 406 -38.65 9.30 -12.53
CA GLU A 406 -37.30 8.87 -12.13
C GLU A 406 -36.44 10.01 -11.59
N LEU A 407 -35.73 9.76 -10.48
CA LEU A 407 -34.82 10.73 -9.88
C LEU A 407 -33.40 10.49 -10.39
N LEU A 408 -32.84 11.43 -11.13
CA LEU A 408 -31.48 11.35 -11.69
C LEU A 408 -30.52 12.28 -10.95
N ASN A 409 -29.24 11.93 -10.95
CA ASN A 409 -28.15 12.77 -10.43
C ASN A 409 -28.26 13.10 -8.92
N LEU A 410 -28.84 12.17 -8.13
CA LEU A 410 -28.84 12.24 -6.68
C LEU A 410 -27.39 12.12 -6.15
N GLN A 411 -27.04 12.94 -5.16
CA GLN A 411 -25.75 12.85 -4.49
C GLN A 411 -25.94 12.99 -2.98
N ASP A 412 -25.41 12.04 -2.22
CA ASP A 412 -25.38 12.00 -0.75
C ASP A 412 -24.14 12.73 -0.20
N GLN A 413 -24.23 13.21 1.04
CA GLN A 413 -23.19 13.99 1.73
C GLN A 413 -22.70 15.21 0.93
N TYR A 414 -23.61 15.90 0.25
CA TYR A 414 -23.26 17.09 -0.53
C TYR A 414 -22.79 18.21 0.41
N SER A 415 -21.53 18.64 0.25
CA SER A 415 -20.85 19.52 1.23
C SER A 415 -20.84 21.00 0.85
N GLN A 416 -21.62 21.39 -0.15
CA GLN A 416 -21.77 22.80 -0.57
C GLN A 416 -23.03 23.43 0.02
N SER A 417 -23.14 24.75 -0.10
CA SER A 417 -24.24 25.59 0.42
C SER A 417 -25.63 25.32 -0.18
N GLU A 418 -25.77 24.32 -1.04
CA GLU A 418 -27.00 23.92 -1.74
C GLU A 418 -27.55 22.56 -1.27
N ALA A 419 -26.96 21.95 -0.24
CA ALA A 419 -27.45 20.70 0.33
C ALA A 419 -28.83 20.86 0.98
N SER A 420 -29.77 19.96 0.67
CA SER A 420 -31.15 19.99 1.18
C SER A 420 -31.61 18.61 1.66
N THR A 421 -32.72 18.55 2.38
CA THR A 421 -33.38 17.29 2.77
C THR A 421 -34.38 16.88 1.69
N LEU A 422 -34.29 15.64 1.22
CA LEU A 422 -35.20 15.00 0.27
C LEU A 422 -36.06 13.95 0.97
N GLN A 423 -37.36 14.00 0.77
CA GLN A 423 -38.33 13.08 1.37
C GLN A 423 -38.79 12.08 0.31
N LEU A 424 -38.24 10.86 0.35
CA LEU A 424 -38.47 9.81 -0.65
C LEU A 424 -39.69 8.96 -0.29
N ARG A 425 -40.67 8.83 -1.19
CA ARG A 425 -41.90 8.04 -0.95
C ARG A 425 -41.62 6.53 -1.02
N LEU A 426 -42.03 5.76 -0.02
CA LEU A 426 -41.87 4.30 0.10
C LEU A 426 -43.13 3.59 0.64
N ALA A 427 -43.21 2.28 0.42
CA ALA A 427 -44.23 1.43 1.04
C ALA A 427 -43.97 1.26 2.55
N ALA A 428 -45.02 1.23 3.37
CA ALA A 428 -44.89 1.21 4.83
C ALA A 428 -44.26 -0.08 5.41
N SER A 429 -44.21 -1.17 4.65
CA SER A 429 -43.57 -2.44 5.01
C SER A 429 -42.04 -2.39 5.05
N GLU A 430 -41.40 -1.41 4.41
CA GLU A 430 -39.94 -1.23 4.33
C GLU A 430 -39.30 -0.66 5.63
N LEU A 431 -40.09 -0.54 6.71
CA LEU A 431 -39.73 0.11 7.97
C LEU A 431 -39.91 -0.86 9.16
N PRO A 432 -38.87 -1.07 10.02
CA PRO A 432 -38.87 -2.14 11.03
C PRO A 432 -39.73 -1.87 12.27
N SER A 433 -40.11 -2.93 13.00
CA SER A 433 -40.84 -2.86 14.28
C SER A 433 -40.28 -3.84 15.33
N PRO A 434 -40.36 -3.54 16.66
CA PRO A 434 -39.63 -4.30 17.69
C PRO A 434 -40.47 -5.37 18.41
N LYS A 435 -39.93 -6.60 18.57
CA LYS A 435 -40.46 -7.63 19.50
C LYS A 435 -39.35 -8.45 20.15
N SER A 436 -39.61 -8.97 21.36
CA SER A 436 -38.67 -9.76 22.17
C SER A 436 -39.20 -11.17 22.45
N ASN A 437 -38.32 -12.13 22.79
CA ASN A 437 -38.71 -13.28 23.61
C ASN A 437 -37.50 -13.91 24.34
N LYS A 438 -37.68 -14.24 25.62
CA LYS A 438 -36.68 -14.88 26.50
C LYS A 438 -37.24 -16.23 27.00
N LYS A 439 -36.46 -17.32 26.90
CA LYS A 439 -36.57 -18.51 27.79
C LYS A 439 -35.48 -19.59 27.62
N ILE A 440 -34.74 -19.63 26.51
CA ILE A 440 -33.71 -20.67 26.22
C ILE A 440 -32.35 -20.40 26.94
N VAL A 441 -32.12 -19.17 27.41
CA VAL A 441 -30.81 -18.69 27.90
C VAL A 441 -30.38 -19.25 29.28
N ILE A 442 -31.28 -19.83 30.07
CA ILE A 442 -31.04 -20.01 31.51
C ILE A 442 -30.02 -21.12 31.83
N TRP A 443 -29.96 -22.21 31.05
CA TRP A 443 -29.06 -23.34 31.35
C TRP A 443 -27.61 -23.16 30.85
N THR A 444 -27.40 -22.47 29.73
CA THR A 444 -26.03 -22.15 29.25
C THR A 444 -25.34 -21.11 30.12
N VAL A 445 -26.12 -20.21 30.74
CA VAL A 445 -25.59 -19.16 31.63
C VAL A 445 -24.99 -19.72 32.91
N VAL A 446 -25.38 -20.88 33.46
CA VAL A 446 -24.81 -21.34 34.75
C VAL A 446 -23.34 -21.76 34.62
N CYS A 447 -23.01 -22.60 33.62
CA CYS A 447 -21.63 -23.01 33.39
C CYS A 447 -20.75 -21.86 32.87
N ALA A 448 -21.30 -21.02 31.99
CA ALA A 448 -20.64 -19.80 31.56
C ALA A 448 -20.45 -18.83 32.73
N ALA A 449 -21.39 -18.72 33.67
CA ALA A 449 -21.29 -17.85 34.83
C ALA A 449 -20.20 -18.30 35.80
N VAL A 450 -19.93 -19.59 36.00
CA VAL A 450 -18.80 -20.01 36.86
C VAL A 450 -17.46 -19.58 36.21
N ALA A 451 -17.28 -19.82 34.92
CA ALA A 451 -16.09 -19.38 34.20
C ALA A 451 -15.97 -17.85 34.15
N VAL A 452 -17.07 -17.15 33.85
CA VAL A 452 -17.16 -15.69 33.85
C VAL A 452 -17.03 -15.12 35.25
N LEU A 453 -17.44 -15.80 36.33
CA LEU A 453 -17.22 -15.35 37.72
C LEU A 453 -15.76 -15.54 38.15
N VAL A 454 -15.06 -16.57 37.67
CA VAL A 454 -13.61 -16.70 37.87
C VAL A 454 -12.87 -15.63 37.06
N CYS A 455 -13.22 -15.45 35.79
CA CYS A 455 -12.66 -14.38 34.95
C CYS A 455 -13.00 -12.98 35.49
N LEU A 456 -14.22 -12.75 35.98
CA LEU A 456 -14.63 -11.49 36.61
C LEU A 456 -14.04 -11.34 38.00
N ALA A 457 -13.78 -12.39 38.77
CA ALA A 457 -13.04 -12.30 40.03
C ALA A 457 -11.56 -11.97 39.79
N LEU A 458 -10.95 -12.51 38.72
CA LEU A 458 -9.59 -12.15 38.29
C LEU A 458 -9.53 -10.74 37.69
N ILE A 459 -10.49 -10.36 36.82
CA ILE A 459 -10.63 -9.00 36.29
C ILE A 459 -10.95 -8.03 37.42
N TRP A 460 -11.78 -8.39 38.40
CA TRP A 460 -12.09 -7.58 39.57
C TRP A 460 -10.92 -7.53 40.53
N PHE A 461 -10.13 -8.58 40.73
CA PHE A 461 -8.89 -8.54 41.50
C PHE A 461 -7.82 -7.66 40.83
N VAL A 462 -7.71 -7.71 39.50
CA VAL A 462 -6.85 -6.84 38.70
C VAL A 462 -7.37 -5.40 38.67
N VAL A 463 -8.68 -5.18 38.55
CA VAL A 463 -9.35 -3.87 38.57
C VAL A 463 -9.37 -3.29 39.97
N TRP A 464 -9.43 -4.10 41.03
CA TRP A 464 -9.30 -3.71 42.44
C TRP A 464 -7.84 -3.37 42.75
N ARG A 465 -6.85 -4.17 42.33
CA ARG A 465 -5.44 -3.74 42.34
C ARG A 465 -5.23 -2.45 41.54
N ARG A 466 -5.93 -2.25 40.42
CA ARG A 466 -5.92 -1.01 39.61
C ARG A 466 -6.82 0.13 40.14
N ARG A 467 -7.74 -0.10 41.08
CA ARG A 467 -8.61 0.92 41.72
C ARG A 467 -8.09 1.34 43.08
N SER A 468 -7.60 0.40 43.88
CA SER A 468 -6.86 0.64 45.12
C SER A 468 -5.60 1.47 44.87
N SER A 469 -4.98 1.35 43.69
CA SER A 469 -3.89 2.22 43.22
C SER A 469 -4.35 3.53 42.55
N ARG A 470 -5.65 3.72 42.28
CA ARG A 470 -6.22 4.99 41.77
C ARG A 470 -6.77 5.86 42.90
N LEU A 471 -7.36 5.28 43.94
CA LEU A 471 -7.85 6.04 45.10
C LEU A 471 -6.69 6.73 45.87
N MET A 472 -5.49 6.15 45.87
CA MET A 472 -4.28 6.77 46.41
C MET A 472 -3.58 7.76 45.47
N ARG A 473 -3.98 7.88 44.18
CA ARG A 473 -3.29 8.74 43.20
C ARG A 473 -3.96 10.10 42.97
N ALA A 474 -4.98 10.43 43.75
CA ALA A 474 -5.50 11.80 43.89
C ALA A 474 -4.66 12.68 44.86
N SER A 475 -3.63 12.11 45.51
CA SER A 475 -2.85 12.77 46.57
C SER A 475 -1.36 12.94 46.25
N LYS A 476 -0.92 12.71 45.00
CA LYS A 476 0.46 13.01 44.56
C LYS A 476 0.52 13.32 43.07
N ALA A 477 0.24 14.59 42.75
CA ALA A 477 0.81 15.23 41.58
C ALA A 477 2.35 15.38 41.78
N VAL A 478 3.07 15.63 40.68
CA VAL A 478 4.55 15.50 40.47
C VAL A 478 4.91 14.14 39.84
N GLY A 479 4.94 14.09 38.50
CA GLY A 479 5.34 12.89 37.75
C GLY A 479 4.82 12.74 36.31
N GLY A 480 5.15 13.69 35.42
CA GLY A 480 5.44 13.42 33.99
C GLY A 480 4.38 12.90 33.00
N GLY A 481 3.12 12.68 33.38
CA GLY A 481 2.08 12.19 32.45
C GLY A 481 1.21 13.27 31.79
N LEU A 482 0.80 13.07 30.53
CA LEU A 482 -0.21 13.90 29.86
C LEU A 482 -1.57 13.84 30.58
N VAL A 483 -2.21 14.99 30.73
CA VAL A 483 -3.53 15.12 31.37
C VAL A 483 -4.65 15.25 30.33
N PRO A 484 -5.69 14.41 30.33
CA PRO A 484 -6.90 14.65 29.56
C PRO A 484 -7.77 15.71 30.25
N PHE A 485 -8.04 16.81 29.57
CA PHE A 485 -8.90 17.91 30.03
C PHE A 485 -10.27 17.86 29.35
N ARG A 486 -11.31 18.32 30.06
CA ARG A 486 -12.63 18.59 29.45
C ARG A 486 -12.64 19.96 28.79
N TYR A 487 -13.48 20.15 27.78
CA TYR A 487 -13.63 21.43 27.11
C TYR A 487 -14.05 22.54 28.07
N SER A 488 -15.01 22.27 28.96
CA SER A 488 -15.50 23.21 29.97
C SER A 488 -14.41 23.73 30.90
N ASP A 489 -13.39 22.90 31.18
CA ASP A 489 -12.31 23.26 32.10
C ASP A 489 -11.27 24.13 31.41
N LEU A 490 -10.95 23.86 30.14
CA LEU A 490 -10.10 24.74 29.32
C LEU A 490 -10.81 26.06 28.97
N GLN A 491 -12.12 26.03 28.71
CA GLN A 491 -12.92 27.23 28.51
C GLN A 491 -12.91 28.12 29.76
N ARG A 492 -13.01 27.53 30.96
CA ARG A 492 -12.88 28.28 32.23
C ARG A 492 -11.45 28.81 32.44
N ALA A 493 -10.44 27.97 32.25
CA ALA A 493 -9.02 28.32 32.43
C ALA A 493 -8.54 29.44 31.50
N THR A 494 -9.11 29.55 30.29
CA THR A 494 -8.80 30.58 29.28
C THR A 494 -9.76 31.78 29.31
N LYS A 495 -10.65 31.87 30.31
CA LYS A 495 -11.70 32.91 30.43
C LYS A 495 -12.54 33.04 29.14
N ASN A 496 -13.04 31.91 28.65
CA ASN A 496 -13.73 31.76 27.37
C ASN A 496 -12.86 32.18 26.17
N PHE A 497 -11.59 31.75 26.16
CA PHE A 497 -10.61 32.03 25.10
C PHE A 497 -10.37 33.54 24.86
N SER A 498 -10.42 34.38 25.91
CA SER A 498 -10.43 35.84 25.75
C SER A 498 -9.08 36.45 25.36
N HIS A 499 -7.95 35.81 25.71
CA HIS A 499 -6.61 36.36 25.50
C HIS A 499 -5.81 35.51 24.50
N LYS A 500 -5.90 35.88 23.22
CA LYS A 500 -5.17 35.24 22.12
C LYS A 500 -3.69 35.64 22.16
N LEU A 501 -2.81 34.64 22.13
CA LEU A 501 -1.34 34.80 22.08
C LEU A 501 -0.82 34.83 20.64
N GLY A 502 -1.51 34.15 19.73
CA GLY A 502 -1.16 34.07 18.32
C GLY A 502 -2.12 33.18 17.55
N GLY A 503 -1.95 33.08 16.23
CA GLY A 503 -2.70 32.14 15.40
C GLY A 503 -2.21 32.14 13.95
N GLY A 504 -2.43 31.01 13.26
CA GLY A 504 -2.05 30.81 11.87
C GLY A 504 -2.80 29.64 11.24
N GLY A 505 -2.30 29.05 10.16
CA GLY A 505 -2.94 27.92 9.44
C GLY A 505 -3.08 26.59 10.22
N PHE A 506 -2.73 26.60 11.51
CA PHE A 506 -2.76 25.49 12.45
C PHE A 506 -3.68 25.79 13.66
N GLY A 507 -4.49 26.86 13.59
CA GLY A 507 -5.42 27.28 14.64
C GLY A 507 -4.93 28.45 15.50
N SER A 508 -5.63 28.70 16.61
CA SER A 508 -5.43 29.84 17.50
C SER A 508 -4.90 29.41 18.87
N VAL A 509 -3.93 30.14 19.42
CA VAL A 509 -3.33 29.88 20.74
C VAL A 509 -3.81 30.93 21.75
N PHE A 510 -4.23 30.48 22.94
CA PHE A 510 -4.78 31.33 24.00
C PHE A 510 -4.03 31.16 25.32
N LYS A 511 -3.93 32.23 26.11
CA LYS A 511 -3.38 32.16 27.47
C LYS A 511 -4.44 31.62 28.43
N GLY A 512 -4.04 30.75 29.35
CA GLY A 512 -4.90 30.29 30.44
C GLY A 512 -4.14 30.08 31.74
N THR A 513 -4.89 29.80 32.80
CA THR A 513 -4.36 29.45 34.11
C THR A 513 -5.16 28.28 34.67
N LEU A 514 -4.48 27.22 35.08
CA LEU A 514 -5.11 26.05 35.71
C LEU A 514 -5.53 26.34 37.16
N PRO A 515 -6.40 25.52 37.78
CA PRO A 515 -6.86 25.74 39.16
C PRO A 515 -5.75 25.73 40.22
N ASP A 516 -4.58 25.14 39.91
CA ASP A 516 -3.37 25.13 40.74
C ASP A 516 -2.46 26.36 40.52
N SER A 517 -2.95 27.37 39.80
CA SER A 517 -2.23 28.57 39.35
C SER A 517 -1.16 28.35 38.27
N THR A 518 -1.03 27.14 37.69
CA THR A 518 -0.07 26.90 36.60
C THR A 518 -0.45 27.71 35.34
N PRO A 519 0.44 28.54 34.78
CA PRO A 519 0.20 29.26 33.53
C PRO A 519 0.33 28.30 32.34
N ILE A 520 -0.63 28.35 31.42
CA ILE A 520 -0.70 27.44 30.26
C ILE A 520 -0.97 28.19 28.95
N ALA A 521 -0.52 27.61 27.85
CA ALA A 521 -0.90 28.00 26.49
C ALA A 521 -1.84 26.92 25.90
N VAL A 522 -3.03 27.31 25.47
CA VAL A 522 -4.04 26.39 24.90
C VAL A 522 -4.14 26.64 23.39
N LYS A 523 -3.60 25.72 22.58
CA LYS A 523 -3.75 25.70 21.12
C LYS A 523 -5.08 25.05 20.78
N LYS A 524 -6.04 25.83 20.27
CA LYS A 524 -7.32 25.37 19.73
C LYS A 524 -7.14 25.16 18.23
N LEU A 525 -7.25 23.92 17.78
CA LEU A 525 -7.08 23.56 16.38
C LEU A 525 -8.38 23.84 15.61
N GLU A 526 -8.25 24.31 14.37
CA GLU A 526 -9.36 24.77 13.53
C GLU A 526 -9.36 23.99 12.20
N GLY A 527 -10.55 23.67 11.66
CA GLY A 527 -10.75 22.91 10.42
C GLY A 527 -10.90 21.39 10.59
N LEU A 528 -12.03 20.85 10.10
CA LEU A 528 -12.51 19.48 10.34
C LEU A 528 -11.50 18.35 10.02
N GLN A 529 -10.88 18.36 8.84
CA GLN A 529 -9.95 17.29 8.44
C GLN A 529 -8.47 17.59 8.70
N GLN A 530 -8.07 18.87 8.65
CA GLN A 530 -6.66 19.27 8.80
C GLN A 530 -6.26 19.39 10.27
N GLY A 531 -7.11 19.99 11.11
CA GLY A 531 -6.89 20.10 12.55
C GLY A 531 -6.85 18.74 13.25
N GLU A 532 -7.63 17.75 12.81
CA GLU A 532 -7.56 16.40 13.39
C GLU A 532 -6.25 15.67 13.04
N LYS A 533 -5.75 15.81 11.81
CA LYS A 533 -4.45 15.24 11.42
C LYS A 533 -3.33 15.85 12.27
N GLN A 534 -3.30 17.17 12.41
CA GLN A 534 -2.33 17.89 13.25
C GLN A 534 -2.43 17.48 14.73
N PHE A 535 -3.65 17.39 15.28
CA PHE A 535 -3.90 16.92 16.64
C PHE A 535 -3.28 15.54 16.90
N ARG A 536 -3.53 14.59 15.99
CA ARG A 536 -3.00 13.23 16.10
C ARG A 536 -1.47 13.24 16.00
N THR A 537 -0.89 14.02 15.08
CA THR A 537 0.57 14.20 14.96
C THR A 537 1.16 14.72 16.27
N GLU A 538 0.74 15.88 16.76
CA GLU A 538 1.30 16.52 17.98
C GLU A 538 1.16 15.61 19.22
N VAL A 539 0.01 14.96 19.41
CA VAL A 539 -0.16 14.00 20.54
C VAL A 539 0.74 12.77 20.39
N SER A 540 1.03 12.32 19.17
CA SER A 540 1.89 11.15 18.91
C SER A 540 3.40 11.44 18.96
N THR A 541 3.82 12.69 18.70
CA THR A 541 5.24 13.09 18.67
C THR A 541 5.67 13.68 20.01
N ILE A 542 5.26 14.92 20.32
CA ILE A 542 5.70 15.64 21.51
C ILE A 542 5.01 15.12 22.80
N GLY A 543 3.92 14.38 22.68
CA GLY A 543 3.15 13.86 23.82
C GLY A 543 3.87 12.86 24.74
N THR A 544 4.96 12.23 24.29
CA THR A 544 5.80 11.33 25.11
C THR A 544 7.24 11.82 25.27
N ILE A 545 7.55 13.04 24.82
CA ILE A 545 8.91 13.57 24.77
C ILE A 545 9.07 14.69 25.80
N GLN A 546 10.20 14.66 26.51
CA GLN A 546 10.60 15.72 27.42
C GLN A 546 12.10 16.01 27.24
N HIS A 547 12.40 17.21 26.77
CA HIS A 547 13.77 17.69 26.56
C HIS A 547 13.83 19.19 26.91
N VAL A 548 14.97 19.69 27.36
CA VAL A 548 15.11 21.08 27.84
C VAL A 548 14.81 22.11 26.74
N ASN A 549 15.18 21.80 25.49
CA ASN A 549 14.96 22.66 24.32
C ASN A 549 13.71 22.29 23.48
N LEU A 550 12.72 21.58 24.02
CA LEU A 550 11.44 21.31 23.35
C LEU A 550 10.27 21.74 24.24
N VAL A 551 9.21 22.34 23.67
CA VAL A 551 8.04 22.80 24.44
C VAL A 551 7.25 21.61 24.96
N ARG A 552 6.99 21.56 26.27
CA ARG A 552 6.29 20.44 26.92
C ARG A 552 4.79 20.49 26.70
N LEU A 553 4.24 19.45 26.06
CA LEU A 553 2.79 19.18 26.07
C LEU A 553 2.40 18.70 27.48
N LEU A 554 1.47 19.42 28.11
CA LEU A 554 0.93 19.12 29.45
C LEU A 554 -0.31 18.21 29.38
N GLY A 555 -1.08 18.33 28.29
CA GLY A 555 -2.33 17.59 28.13
C GLY A 555 -3.10 17.98 26.88
N PHE A 556 -4.31 17.42 26.75
CA PHE A 556 -5.16 17.62 25.57
C PHE A 556 -6.65 17.52 25.92
N CYS A 557 -7.49 18.07 25.04
CA CYS A 557 -8.94 17.89 25.02
C CYS A 557 -9.37 17.35 23.65
N SER A 558 -10.21 16.32 23.65
CA SER A 558 -10.83 15.75 22.45
C SER A 558 -12.30 15.44 22.73
N GLU A 559 -13.15 16.46 22.59
CA GLU A 559 -14.59 16.37 22.88
C GLU A 559 -15.38 16.81 21.64
N GLY A 560 -15.95 15.84 20.91
CA GLY A 560 -16.59 16.09 19.61
C GLY A 560 -15.61 16.71 18.61
N THR A 561 -16.02 17.80 17.97
CA THR A 561 -15.18 18.60 17.05
C THR A 561 -14.10 19.42 17.78
N ASN A 562 -14.18 19.58 19.10
CA ASN A 562 -13.20 20.37 19.86
C ASN A 562 -11.91 19.56 20.06
N LYS A 563 -10.84 20.00 19.40
CA LYS A 563 -9.47 19.47 19.51
C LYS A 563 -8.57 20.58 20.06
N LEU A 564 -8.10 20.42 21.29
CA LEU A 564 -7.23 21.41 21.94
C LEU A 564 -6.01 20.73 22.57
N LEU A 565 -4.88 21.43 22.51
CA LEU A 565 -3.60 21.00 23.07
C LEU A 565 -3.17 22.01 24.14
N VAL A 566 -2.66 21.52 25.27
CA VAL A 566 -2.30 22.33 26.43
C VAL A 566 -0.80 22.24 26.63
N TYR A 567 -0.11 23.36 26.44
CA TYR A 567 1.34 23.51 26.54
C TYR A 567 1.73 24.35 27.76
N GLU A 568 2.99 24.23 28.18
CA GLU A 568 3.59 25.22 29.09
C GLU A 568 3.57 26.63 28.46
N PHE A 569 3.34 27.65 29.27
CA PHE A 569 3.31 29.03 28.79
C PHE A 569 4.73 29.62 28.70
N MET A 570 5.12 30.06 27.50
CA MET A 570 6.45 30.64 27.21
C MET A 570 6.38 32.17 27.31
N GLN A 571 7.06 32.73 28.31
CA GLN A 571 6.86 34.11 28.77
C GLN A 571 7.43 35.17 27.83
N LYS A 572 8.53 34.88 27.12
CA LYS A 572 9.17 35.80 26.18
C LYS A 572 8.64 35.68 24.75
N GLY A 573 7.71 34.77 24.48
CA GLY A 573 7.13 34.58 23.15
C GLY A 573 8.08 33.92 22.15
N SER A 574 7.87 34.19 20.86
CA SER A 574 8.63 33.61 19.73
C SER A 574 9.84 34.46 19.32
N LEU A 575 10.89 33.82 18.80
CA LEU A 575 12.16 34.43 18.41
C LEU A 575 11.99 35.49 17.30
N ASP A 576 11.04 35.29 16.37
CA ASP A 576 10.71 36.27 15.30
C ASP A 576 10.47 37.69 15.84
N THR A 577 9.87 37.79 17.03
CA THR A 577 9.45 39.04 17.65
C THR A 577 10.63 39.78 18.28
N HIS A 578 11.72 39.08 18.62
CA HIS A 578 12.96 39.68 19.11
C HIS A 578 13.95 39.98 17.99
N LEU A 579 13.91 39.22 16.89
CA LEU A 579 14.75 39.50 15.72
C LEU A 579 14.21 40.66 14.88
N PHE A 580 12.93 40.64 14.50
CA PHE A 580 12.43 41.51 13.42
C PHE A 580 11.49 42.66 13.86
N LYS A 581 11.04 42.71 15.12
CA LYS A 581 10.09 43.73 15.59
C LYS A 581 10.75 44.67 16.61
N SER A 582 10.71 45.97 16.32
CA SER A 582 11.39 47.04 17.09
C SER A 582 10.71 47.39 18.43
N THR A 583 10.27 46.39 19.20
CA THR A 583 9.38 46.60 20.37
C THR A 583 9.86 45.99 21.68
N SER A 584 11.01 45.31 21.71
CA SER A 584 11.63 44.81 22.94
C SER A 584 13.15 44.76 22.81
N THR A 585 13.85 44.97 23.93
CA THR A 585 15.32 44.94 24.09
C THR A 585 16.03 44.00 23.13
N ASP A 586 16.91 44.54 22.28
CA ASP A 586 17.66 43.75 21.30
C ASP A 586 18.46 42.62 21.97
N LEU A 587 18.34 41.42 21.41
CA LEU A 587 19.10 40.26 21.88
C LEU A 587 20.58 40.46 21.57
N LYS A 588 21.41 40.59 22.61
CA LYS A 588 22.88 40.60 22.49
C LYS A 588 23.40 39.34 21.78
N TRP A 589 24.52 39.46 21.07
CA TRP A 589 25.14 38.35 20.32
C TRP A 589 25.20 37.04 21.12
N LYS A 590 25.75 37.08 22.34
CA LYS A 590 25.85 35.92 23.23
C LYS A 590 24.51 35.19 23.46
N THR A 591 23.40 35.93 23.53
CA THR A 591 22.06 35.33 23.71
C THR A 591 21.59 34.71 22.40
N ARG A 592 21.82 35.38 21.25
CA ARG A 592 21.52 34.84 19.92
C ARG A 592 22.28 33.54 19.63
N TYR A 593 23.57 33.49 19.97
CA TYR A 593 24.40 32.30 19.80
C TYR A 593 23.90 31.12 20.66
N GLN A 594 23.56 31.38 21.94
CA GLN A 594 22.97 30.37 22.81
C GLN A 594 21.58 29.89 22.34
N ILE A 595 20.79 30.77 21.69
CA ILE A 595 19.52 30.40 21.05
C ILE A 595 19.76 29.47 19.85
N ALA A 596 20.76 29.75 19.01
CA ALA A 596 21.16 28.86 17.92
C ALA A 596 21.62 27.49 18.45
N VAL A 597 22.57 27.47 19.38
CA VAL A 597 23.08 26.25 20.05
C VAL A 597 21.96 25.43 20.67
N GLY A 598 21.06 26.05 21.44
CA GLY A 598 19.94 25.35 22.09
C GLY A 598 18.93 24.81 21.08
N THR A 599 18.70 25.50 19.97
CA THR A 599 17.84 25.03 18.87
C THR A 599 18.48 23.83 18.15
N ALA A 600 19.78 23.90 17.86
CA ALA A 600 20.53 22.78 17.30
C ALA A 600 20.51 21.55 18.22
N ARG A 601 20.63 21.75 19.54
CA ARG A 601 20.52 20.68 20.55
C ARG A 601 19.13 20.05 20.58
N GLY A 602 18.07 20.84 20.46
CA GLY A 602 16.70 20.34 20.32
C GLY A 602 16.48 19.48 19.07
N LEU A 603 17.02 19.92 17.92
CA LEU A 603 16.98 19.17 16.66
C LEU A 603 17.82 17.90 16.68
N ALA A 604 19.05 17.95 17.19
CA ALA A 604 19.91 16.78 17.35
C ALA A 604 19.23 15.72 18.24
N TYR A 605 18.54 16.14 19.31
CA TYR A 605 17.74 15.23 20.12
C TYR A 605 16.62 14.55 19.29
N LEU A 606 15.89 15.29 18.44
CA LEU A 606 14.82 14.76 17.60
C LEU A 606 15.31 13.81 16.50
N HIS A 607 16.45 14.11 15.86
CA HIS A 607 16.99 13.32 14.76
C HIS A 607 17.83 12.12 15.23
N GLU A 608 18.62 12.31 16.29
CA GLU A 608 19.71 11.39 16.66
C GLU A 608 19.45 10.65 17.96
N GLN A 609 18.69 11.22 18.92
CA GLN A 609 18.50 10.62 20.26
C GLN A 609 17.10 10.08 20.54
N CYS A 610 16.07 10.52 19.81
CA CYS A 610 14.74 9.93 19.87
C CYS A 610 14.74 8.48 19.35
N ARG A 611 13.82 7.65 19.83
CA ARG A 611 13.68 6.24 19.42
C ARG A 611 13.53 6.14 17.89
N ASP A 612 12.51 6.80 17.37
CA ASP A 612 12.31 7.04 15.95
C ASP A 612 12.87 8.43 15.62
N CYS A 613 13.44 8.61 14.43
CA CYS A 613 13.89 9.91 13.95
C CYS A 613 12.67 10.81 13.69
N ILE A 614 12.65 12.01 14.27
CA ILE A 614 11.52 12.93 14.15
C ILE A 614 11.94 14.13 13.30
N ILE A 615 11.49 14.18 12.03
CA ILE A 615 11.65 15.37 11.20
C ILE A 615 10.56 16.38 11.60
N HIS A 616 10.94 17.60 11.95
CA HIS A 616 10.03 18.65 12.40
C HIS A 616 9.23 19.25 11.25
N CYS A 617 9.84 19.40 10.07
CA CYS A 617 9.22 19.89 8.84
C CYS A 617 8.75 21.36 8.86
N ASP A 618 9.09 22.16 9.87
CA ASP A 618 8.71 23.59 9.92
C ASP A 618 9.63 24.41 10.87
N ILE A 619 10.94 24.32 10.69
CA ILE A 619 11.92 25.09 11.48
C ILE A 619 12.05 26.52 10.93
N LYS A 620 11.79 27.50 11.79
CA LYS A 620 11.77 28.95 11.52
C LYS A 620 11.69 29.75 12.84
N PRO A 621 12.02 31.06 12.86
CA PRO A 621 12.01 31.86 14.10
C PRO A 621 10.66 31.92 14.83
N GLU A 622 9.54 31.78 14.14
CA GLU A 622 8.19 31.81 14.73
C GLU A 622 7.93 30.59 15.63
N ASN A 623 8.58 29.45 15.33
CA ASN A 623 8.41 28.17 16.02
C ASN A 623 9.47 27.94 17.12
N ILE A 624 10.38 28.91 17.35
CA ILE A 624 11.33 28.89 18.47
C ILE A 624 10.79 29.80 19.58
N LEU A 625 10.28 29.21 20.65
CA LEU A 625 9.75 29.93 21.80
C LEU A 625 10.81 30.12 22.89
N LEU A 626 10.75 31.24 23.60
CA LEU A 626 11.73 31.64 24.61
C LEU A 626 11.10 31.68 26.00
N ASP A 627 11.76 31.06 26.98
CA ASP A 627 11.34 31.11 28.39
C ASP A 627 11.83 32.39 29.10
N ASP A 628 11.52 32.53 30.40
CA ASP A 628 11.94 33.68 31.21
C ASP A 628 13.46 33.96 31.18
N SER A 629 14.29 32.94 30.92
CA SER A 629 15.75 33.02 30.82
C SER A 629 16.29 33.20 29.39
N PHE A 630 15.39 33.38 28.41
CA PHE A 630 15.68 33.36 26.97
C PHE A 630 16.24 32.01 26.45
N ALA A 631 16.03 30.90 27.17
CA ALA A 631 16.39 29.58 26.65
C ALA A 631 15.39 29.15 25.54
N PRO A 632 15.88 28.62 24.40
CA PRO A 632 15.04 28.27 23.27
C PRO A 632 14.34 26.92 23.47
N LYS A 633 13.07 26.85 23.03
CA LYS A 633 12.29 25.62 22.92
C LYS A 633 11.58 25.54 21.57
N LEU A 634 11.77 24.43 20.85
CA LEU A 634 11.04 24.16 19.61
C LEU A 634 9.56 23.88 19.89
N ALA A 635 8.69 24.45 19.05
CA ALA A 635 7.25 24.35 19.11
C ALA A 635 6.63 24.04 17.72
N ASP A 636 5.35 23.69 17.73
CA ASP A 636 4.52 23.36 16.55
C ASP A 636 4.94 22.11 15.74
N PHE A 637 4.72 20.94 16.35
CA PHE A 637 4.92 19.63 15.72
C PHE A 637 3.78 19.23 14.76
N GLY A 638 2.90 20.15 14.34
CA GLY A 638 1.71 19.84 13.53
C GLY A 638 2.02 19.21 12.15
N LEU A 639 3.23 19.41 11.62
CA LEU A 639 3.71 18.84 10.37
C LEU A 639 4.69 17.66 10.53
N ALA A 640 5.13 17.36 11.76
CA ALA A 640 6.24 16.46 12.03
C ALA A 640 6.04 15.03 11.50
N LYS A 641 7.14 14.35 11.17
CA LYS A 641 7.18 12.98 10.63
C LYS A 641 8.02 12.07 11.49
N LEU A 642 7.45 10.93 11.86
CA LEU A 642 8.17 9.81 12.48
C LEU A 642 8.77 8.94 11.37
N MET A 643 10.09 8.81 11.37
CA MET A 643 10.85 7.91 10.51
C MET A 643 11.51 6.85 11.40
N GLY A 644 11.08 5.60 11.27
CA GLY A 644 11.77 4.48 11.91
C GLY A 644 13.22 4.39 11.41
N ARG A 645 14.16 3.98 12.26
CA ARG A 645 15.60 3.96 11.96
C ARG A 645 15.99 3.09 10.76
N ASP A 646 15.10 2.20 10.34
CA ASP A 646 15.27 1.28 9.20
C ASP A 646 14.93 1.93 7.85
N PHE A 647 14.37 3.14 7.85
CA PHE A 647 14.02 3.92 6.66
C PHE A 647 14.97 5.11 6.50
N SER A 648 15.40 5.39 5.27
CA SER A 648 16.31 6.50 4.97
C SER A 648 15.60 7.77 4.51
N ARG A 649 14.38 7.67 3.98
CA ARG A 649 13.59 8.81 3.44
C ARG A 649 12.10 8.63 3.73
N VAL A 650 11.34 9.73 3.80
CA VAL A 650 9.88 9.74 3.95
C VAL A 650 9.23 10.54 2.82
N LEU A 651 8.32 9.91 2.08
CA LEU A 651 7.47 10.61 1.12
C LEU A 651 6.39 11.41 1.88
N THR A 652 6.31 12.71 1.65
CA THR A 652 5.30 13.58 2.25
C THR A 652 4.85 14.64 1.25
N THR A 653 3.60 15.08 1.35
CA THR A 653 3.10 16.26 0.62
C THR A 653 3.99 17.47 0.91
N MET A 654 4.27 18.29 -0.11
CA MET A 654 4.97 19.57 0.03
C MET A 654 4.16 20.53 0.91
N ARG A 655 4.46 20.55 2.20
CA ARG A 655 3.78 21.36 3.23
C ARG A 655 4.80 21.81 4.27
N GLY A 656 5.18 23.08 4.20
CA GLY A 656 6.11 23.76 5.10
C GLY A 656 6.26 25.23 4.69
N THR A 657 7.04 26.01 5.42
CA THR A 657 7.12 27.46 5.21
C THR A 657 8.02 27.84 4.04
N ARG A 658 7.48 28.60 3.06
CA ARG A 658 8.24 29.17 1.92
C ARG A 658 9.45 29.95 2.44
N GLY A 659 10.62 29.76 1.80
CA GLY A 659 11.90 30.34 2.24
C GLY A 659 12.73 29.42 3.16
N TYR A 660 12.13 28.40 3.78
CA TYR A 660 12.82 27.42 4.62
C TYR A 660 12.77 25.98 4.07
N LEU A 661 12.05 25.76 2.95
CA LEU A 661 11.91 24.46 2.29
C LEU A 661 13.19 24.08 1.53
N ALA A 662 13.70 22.87 1.78
CA ALA A 662 14.86 22.33 1.09
C ALA A 662 14.56 21.99 -0.40
N PRO A 663 15.53 22.10 -1.32
CA PRO A 663 15.34 21.88 -2.76
C PRO A 663 14.69 20.52 -3.11
N GLU A 664 15.14 19.44 -2.49
CA GLU A 664 14.62 18.07 -2.71
C GLU A 664 13.15 17.93 -2.32
N TRP A 665 12.68 18.73 -1.36
CA TRP A 665 11.28 18.72 -0.94
C TRP A 665 10.38 19.51 -1.91
N ILE A 666 10.92 20.56 -2.53
CA ILE A 666 10.22 21.35 -3.55
C ILE A 666 10.05 20.54 -4.85
N THR A 667 11.02 19.70 -5.21
CA THR A 667 10.96 18.82 -6.39
C THR A 667 10.13 17.55 -6.19
N GLY A 668 9.52 17.35 -5.02
CA GLY A 668 8.65 16.21 -4.72
C GLY A 668 9.38 14.91 -4.38
N VAL A 669 10.70 14.95 -4.16
CA VAL A 669 11.49 13.79 -3.74
C VAL A 669 11.22 13.49 -2.25
N PRO A 670 11.21 12.20 -1.83
CA PRO A 670 11.13 11.84 -0.41
C PRO A 670 12.20 12.55 0.44
N ILE A 671 11.82 13.13 1.58
CA ILE A 671 12.73 13.94 2.41
C ILE A 671 13.46 13.12 3.47
N THR A 672 14.57 13.66 3.95
CA THR A 672 15.38 13.15 5.06
C THR A 672 15.43 14.17 6.21
N SER A 673 16.08 13.86 7.33
CA SER A 673 16.34 14.85 8.39
C SER A 673 17.19 16.04 7.91
N LYS A 674 17.88 15.91 6.78
CA LYS A 674 18.62 17.02 6.12
C LYS A 674 17.71 18.14 5.59
N ALA A 675 16.40 17.92 5.52
CA ALA A 675 15.44 18.98 5.24
C ALA A 675 15.35 19.98 6.40
N ASP A 676 15.29 19.50 7.65
CA ASP A 676 15.33 20.37 8.84
C ASP A 676 16.71 21.06 8.99
N VAL A 677 17.80 20.40 8.58
CA VAL A 677 19.15 21.01 8.55
C VAL A 677 19.18 22.23 7.62
N TYR A 678 18.58 22.12 6.43
CA TYR A 678 18.45 23.25 5.50
C TYR A 678 17.64 24.40 6.12
N SER A 679 16.47 24.09 6.70
CA SER A 679 15.64 25.08 7.39
C SER A 679 16.37 25.75 8.57
N TYR A 680 17.17 24.99 9.33
CA TYR A 680 18.03 25.51 10.39
C TYR A 680 19.10 26.46 9.85
N GLY A 681 19.75 26.12 8.73
CA GLY A 681 20.73 26.99 8.05
C GLY A 681 20.11 28.33 7.64
N MET A 682 18.91 28.29 7.05
CA MET A 682 18.16 29.50 6.70
C MET A 682 17.82 30.34 7.94
N MET A 683 17.37 29.72 9.03
CA MET A 683 17.11 30.43 10.30
C MET A 683 18.39 31.02 10.92
N LEU A 684 19.54 30.34 10.81
CA LEU A 684 20.81 30.79 11.38
C LEU A 684 21.31 32.09 10.75
N PHE A 685 21.13 32.27 9.42
CA PHE A 685 21.41 33.54 8.75
C PHE A 685 20.57 34.71 9.30
N GLU A 686 19.29 34.47 9.64
CA GLU A 686 18.41 35.50 10.22
C GLU A 686 18.76 35.81 11.69
N ILE A 687 19.25 34.83 12.45
CA ILE A 687 19.77 35.06 13.81
C ILE A 687 21.00 35.97 13.77
N VAL A 688 21.94 35.71 12.84
CA VAL A 688 23.16 36.50 12.67
C VAL A 688 22.87 37.95 12.27
N SER A 689 22.01 38.14 11.28
CA SER A 689 21.78 39.44 10.66
C SER A 689 20.63 40.26 11.26
N GLY A 690 19.70 39.61 11.97
CA GLY A 690 18.51 40.24 12.52
C GLY A 690 17.48 40.70 11.49
N ARG A 691 17.67 40.36 10.20
CA ARG A 691 16.76 40.64 9.08
C ARG A 691 16.30 39.35 8.42
N ARG A 692 15.25 39.44 7.60
CA ARG A 692 14.79 38.31 6.80
C ARG A 692 15.78 37.99 5.69
N ASN A 693 15.87 36.72 5.30
CA ASN A 693 16.74 36.32 4.20
C ASN A 693 16.34 36.92 2.83
N LEU A 694 15.08 37.35 2.71
CA LEU A 694 14.51 38.02 1.54
C LEU A 694 13.82 39.31 2.01
N GLU A 695 14.42 40.47 1.68
CA GLU A 695 13.82 41.79 1.90
C GLU A 695 13.31 42.36 0.59
N ASN A 696 12.03 42.78 0.56
CA ASN A 696 11.49 43.59 -0.52
C ASN A 696 11.75 45.07 -0.18
N THR A 697 12.81 45.66 -0.70
CA THR A 697 12.96 47.12 -0.71
C THR A 697 12.10 47.72 -1.81
N GLU A 698 11.13 48.54 -1.42
CA GLU A 698 10.65 49.62 -2.29
C GLU A 698 11.84 50.56 -2.55
N GLU A 699 11.97 51.08 -3.78
CA GLU A 699 13.12 51.87 -4.31
C GLU A 699 14.34 51.08 -4.85
N GLY A 700 14.21 50.55 -6.07
CA GLY A 700 15.20 50.68 -7.16
C GLY A 700 16.58 50.01 -7.04
N ASN A 701 16.99 49.52 -5.87
CA ASN A 701 18.27 48.87 -5.64
C ASN A 701 18.05 47.35 -5.46
N THR A 702 18.89 46.55 -6.12
CA THR A 702 18.71 45.09 -6.26
C THR A 702 18.49 44.40 -4.90
N ALA A 703 17.30 43.84 -4.69
CA ALA A 703 16.94 43.15 -3.45
C ALA A 703 17.91 41.99 -3.16
N GLY A 704 18.75 42.15 -2.14
CA GLY A 704 19.82 41.21 -1.84
C GLY A 704 19.33 39.98 -1.07
N PHE A 705 19.42 38.80 -1.67
CA PHE A 705 19.24 37.55 -0.93
C PHE A 705 20.40 37.39 0.07
N PHE A 706 20.11 37.49 1.37
CA PHE A 706 21.18 37.61 2.39
C PHE A 706 22.18 36.43 2.41
N PRO A 707 21.78 35.15 2.19
CA PRO A 707 22.74 34.05 2.05
C PRO A 707 23.79 34.25 0.94
N THR A 708 23.44 34.96 -0.15
CA THR A 708 24.38 35.33 -1.22
C THR A 708 25.44 36.32 -0.72
N LEU A 709 25.03 37.32 0.07
CA LEU A 709 25.96 38.29 0.68
C LEU A 709 26.92 37.59 1.66
N VAL A 710 26.43 36.65 2.48
CA VAL A 710 27.29 35.88 3.39
C VAL A 710 28.34 35.07 2.60
N ALA A 711 27.93 34.39 1.53
CA ALA A 711 28.84 33.64 0.68
C ALA A 711 29.91 34.55 0.03
N SER A 712 29.58 35.79 -0.35
CA SER A 712 30.56 36.72 -0.94
C SER A 712 31.50 37.34 0.08
N GLU A 713 31.02 37.73 1.26
CA GLU A 713 31.87 38.38 2.28
C GLU A 713 32.75 37.38 3.05
N LEU A 714 32.33 36.11 3.18
CA LEU A 714 33.19 35.03 3.69
C LEU A 714 34.45 34.82 2.82
N MET A 715 34.36 35.02 1.50
CA MET A 715 35.53 34.94 0.60
C MET A 715 36.41 36.20 0.65
N LYS A 716 35.92 37.32 1.19
CA LYS A 716 36.66 38.58 1.36
C LYS A 716 37.18 38.79 2.77
N GLU A 717 36.98 37.81 3.67
CA GLU A 717 37.28 37.87 5.11
C GLU A 717 36.60 39.05 5.85
N ASN A 718 35.57 39.66 5.25
CA ASN A 718 34.88 40.86 5.75
C ASN A 718 33.66 40.51 6.62
N ILE A 719 33.86 39.61 7.58
CA ILE A 719 32.78 38.90 8.29
C ILE A 719 31.98 39.83 9.21
N GLY A 720 32.61 40.85 9.80
CA GLY A 720 31.94 41.83 10.67
C GLY A 720 30.82 42.62 10.00
N SER A 721 30.82 42.73 8.66
CA SER A 721 29.75 43.38 7.89
C SER A 721 28.43 42.59 7.83
N LEU A 722 28.46 41.30 8.19
CA LEU A 722 27.31 40.39 8.15
C LEU A 722 26.48 40.42 9.44
N LEU A 723 27.04 40.96 10.52
CA LEU A 723 26.40 41.08 11.82
C LEU A 723 25.26 42.11 11.79
N ASP A 724 24.19 41.86 12.54
CA ASP A 724 23.13 42.83 12.82
C ASP A 724 23.71 44.18 13.31
N GLN A 725 23.44 45.25 12.58
CA GLN A 725 23.95 46.59 12.85
C GLN A 725 23.57 47.11 14.25
N ARG A 726 22.45 46.65 14.81
CA ARG A 726 22.00 47.01 16.18
C ARG A 726 22.94 46.51 17.27
N LEU A 727 23.77 45.52 16.98
CA LEU A 727 24.77 45.01 17.91
C LEU A 727 26.03 45.89 17.98
N GLY A 728 26.20 46.86 17.07
CA GLY A 728 27.31 47.83 17.13
C GLY A 728 28.72 47.19 17.08
N GLY A 729 28.85 45.97 16.57
CA GLY A 729 30.08 45.19 16.58
C GLY A 729 30.31 44.34 17.84
N ASP A 730 29.40 44.32 18.82
CA ASP A 730 29.47 43.46 20.02
C ASP A 730 29.13 41.99 19.69
N ALA A 731 30.08 41.31 19.03
CA ALA A 731 30.04 39.87 18.77
C ALA A 731 31.44 39.26 18.86
N ASP A 732 31.49 37.97 19.21
CA ASP A 732 32.71 37.18 19.08
C ASP A 732 32.90 36.82 17.59
N LEU A 733 34.04 37.22 17.02
CA LEU A 733 34.31 37.08 15.60
C LEU A 733 34.52 35.62 15.18
N GLU A 734 35.05 34.77 16.05
CA GLU A 734 35.20 33.33 15.78
C GLU A 734 33.84 32.63 15.82
N GLU A 735 32.99 32.96 16.81
CA GLU A 735 31.61 32.46 16.86
C GLU A 735 30.81 32.89 15.61
N LEU A 736 30.96 34.14 15.18
CA LEU A 736 30.29 34.71 14.01
C LEU A 736 30.74 34.07 12.70
N GLU A 737 32.05 33.95 12.47
CA GLU A 737 32.61 33.27 11.32
C GLU A 737 32.14 31.81 11.24
N ARG A 738 32.17 31.11 12.38
CA ARG A 738 31.75 29.72 12.49
C ARG A 738 30.26 29.54 12.20
N ALA A 739 29.41 30.44 12.70
CA ALA A 739 27.97 30.45 12.40
C ALA A 739 27.70 30.67 10.89
N CYS A 740 28.39 31.64 10.26
CA CYS A 740 28.24 31.93 8.83
C CYS A 740 28.71 30.75 7.95
N LYS A 741 29.90 30.18 8.22
CA LYS A 741 30.39 28.99 7.51
C LYS A 741 29.44 27.80 7.65
N LEU A 742 28.92 27.56 8.86
CA LEU A 742 28.01 26.45 9.14
C LEU A 742 26.64 26.63 8.47
N ALA A 743 26.10 27.85 8.45
CA ALA A 743 24.85 28.14 7.74
C ALA A 743 24.96 27.82 6.24
N CYS A 744 26.06 28.23 5.59
CA CYS A 744 26.37 27.88 4.20
C CYS A 744 26.54 26.36 3.95
N TRP A 745 27.09 25.60 4.90
CA TRP A 745 27.12 24.13 4.83
C TRP A 745 25.73 23.50 5.00
N CYS A 746 24.87 24.09 5.82
CA CYS A 746 23.50 23.61 6.03
C CYS A 746 22.60 23.80 4.80
N ILE A 747 22.85 24.81 3.96
CA ILE A 747 22.01 25.13 2.78
C ILE A 747 22.51 24.57 1.43
N GLN A 748 23.40 23.59 1.44
CA GLN A 748 23.89 22.95 0.21
C GLN A 748 22.75 22.32 -0.60
N ASP A 749 22.79 22.44 -1.93
CA ASP A 749 21.75 21.90 -2.81
C ASP A 749 21.64 20.37 -2.68
N ASP A 750 22.80 19.69 -2.65
CA ASP A 750 22.90 18.26 -2.37
C ASP A 750 22.77 18.00 -0.85
N GLU A 751 21.75 17.23 -0.47
CA GLU A 751 21.48 16.88 0.94
C GLU A 751 22.61 16.06 1.58
N SER A 752 23.41 15.34 0.79
CA SER A 752 24.51 14.52 1.29
C SER A 752 25.66 15.38 1.82
N CYS A 753 25.89 16.54 1.20
CA CYS A 753 26.88 17.54 1.59
C CYS A 753 26.53 18.32 2.88
N ARG A 754 25.26 18.32 3.31
CA ARG A 754 24.83 19.00 4.54
C ARG A 754 25.32 18.23 5.78
N PRO A 755 25.73 18.88 6.89
CA PRO A 755 26.09 18.19 8.13
C PRO A 755 24.88 17.50 8.79
N THR A 756 25.11 16.63 9.79
CA THR A 756 24.04 16.18 10.72
C THR A 756 23.83 17.22 11.82
N MET A 757 22.69 17.19 12.52
CA MET A 757 22.43 18.16 13.60
C MET A 757 23.37 17.98 14.81
N GLY A 758 23.86 16.76 15.06
CA GLY A 758 24.93 16.52 16.03
C GLY A 758 26.26 17.16 15.63
N GLN A 759 26.62 17.11 14.34
CA GLN A 759 27.80 17.83 13.82
C GLN A 759 27.60 19.35 13.89
N VAL A 760 26.42 19.86 13.54
CA VAL A 760 26.05 21.29 13.69
C VAL A 760 26.22 21.75 15.13
N LEU A 761 25.76 20.94 16.11
CA LEU A 761 25.93 21.23 17.52
C LEU A 761 27.41 21.24 17.94
N GLN A 762 28.18 20.22 17.56
CA GLN A 762 29.61 20.13 17.88
C GLN A 762 30.43 21.29 17.30
N VAL A 763 30.10 21.76 16.09
CA VAL A 763 30.71 22.96 15.50
C VAL A 763 30.37 24.18 16.35
N LEU A 764 29.09 24.44 16.65
CA LEU A 764 28.70 25.62 17.43
C LEU A 764 29.25 25.60 18.87
N GLU A 765 29.39 24.43 19.49
CA GLU A 765 30.03 24.28 20.80
C GLU A 765 31.59 24.37 20.74
N GLY A 766 32.18 24.44 19.55
CA GLY A 766 33.63 24.60 19.34
C GLY A 766 34.45 23.31 19.41
N PHE A 767 33.79 22.14 19.41
CA PHE A 767 34.45 20.83 19.41
C PHE A 767 34.89 20.34 18.03
N LEU A 768 34.37 20.94 16.95
CA LEU A 768 34.71 20.60 15.57
C LEU A 768 34.98 21.88 14.77
N GLU A 769 36.14 21.96 14.11
CA GLU A 769 36.41 23.03 13.15
C GLU A 769 35.61 22.83 11.86
N VAL A 770 35.17 23.94 11.26
CA VAL A 770 34.39 23.95 10.02
C VAL A 770 35.21 24.53 8.86
N ALA A 771 35.48 23.70 7.86
CA ALA A 771 36.17 24.12 6.64
C ALA A 771 35.34 25.14 5.83
N MET A 772 36.00 25.91 4.96
CA MET A 772 35.32 26.88 4.09
C MET A 772 34.28 26.15 3.20
N PRO A 773 33.00 26.55 3.23
CA PRO A 773 31.95 25.90 2.44
C PRO A 773 32.09 26.21 0.94
N PRO A 774 31.77 25.25 0.04
CA PRO A 774 31.55 25.58 -1.35
C PRO A 774 30.29 26.45 -1.48
N ILE A 775 30.34 27.50 -2.31
CA ILE A 775 29.12 28.26 -2.64
C ILE A 775 28.11 27.31 -3.31
N PRO A 776 26.89 27.14 -2.77
CA PRO A 776 25.82 26.36 -3.39
C PRO A 776 25.58 26.78 -4.85
N ARG A 777 25.23 25.85 -5.74
CA ARG A 777 24.98 26.16 -7.17
C ARG A 777 23.78 27.09 -7.33
N SER A 778 22.75 26.93 -6.49
CA SER A 778 21.61 27.85 -6.39
C SER A 778 22.04 29.29 -6.07
N LEU A 779 23.06 29.50 -5.23
CA LEU A 779 23.62 30.83 -4.97
C LEU A 779 24.52 31.31 -6.10
N ARG A 780 25.31 30.43 -6.75
CA ARG A 780 26.17 30.83 -7.89
C ARG A 780 25.36 31.39 -9.07
N LEU A 781 24.21 30.77 -9.36
CA LEU A 781 23.25 31.25 -10.36
C LEU A 781 22.71 32.66 -10.05
N LEU A 782 22.74 33.09 -8.79
CA LEU A 782 22.36 34.44 -8.35
C LEU A 782 23.54 35.42 -8.32
N THR A 783 24.80 34.96 -8.40
CA THR A 783 26.01 35.82 -8.40
C THR A 783 26.60 36.07 -9.79
N GLU A 784 26.36 35.21 -10.77
CA GLU A 784 27.06 35.22 -12.07
C GLU A 784 26.31 36.00 -13.19
N THR A 785 25.46 36.98 -12.86
CA THR A 785 24.83 37.86 -13.87
C THR A 785 24.93 39.35 -13.53
N PRO A 786 25.84 40.09 -14.17
CA PRO A 786 25.65 41.51 -14.43
C PRO A 786 24.58 41.68 -15.53
N GLU A 787 23.65 42.61 -15.31
CA GLU A 787 22.69 43.17 -16.26
C GLU A 787 21.48 42.30 -16.69
N ASN A 788 20.32 42.65 -16.12
CA ASN A 788 18.96 42.50 -16.67
C ASN A 788 18.48 41.10 -17.11
N ILE A 789 18.17 40.24 -16.13
CA ILE A 789 17.06 39.28 -16.24
C ILE A 789 15.97 39.67 -15.25
N ASN A 790 14.78 39.97 -15.76
CA ASN A 790 13.62 40.35 -14.94
C ASN A 790 12.95 39.09 -14.37
N ILE A 791 13.35 38.67 -13.16
CA ILE A 791 12.94 37.39 -12.55
C ILE A 791 11.51 37.46 -12.01
N ASN A 792 10.51 37.22 -12.88
CA ASN A 792 9.14 36.95 -12.47
C ASN A 792 8.90 35.44 -12.25
N PHE A 793 9.58 34.85 -11.27
CA PHE A 793 9.22 33.54 -10.73
C PHE A 793 8.19 33.72 -9.59
N PHE A 794 6.91 33.45 -9.89
CA PHE A 794 5.79 33.39 -8.93
C PHE A 794 5.34 34.67 -8.18
N TYR A 795 5.31 35.82 -8.84
CA TYR A 795 4.30 36.85 -8.49
C TYR A 795 3.63 37.45 -9.72
N GLN A 796 2.43 36.97 -10.02
CA GLN A 796 1.40 37.81 -10.64
C GLN A 796 0.05 37.56 -9.97
N THR A 797 -0.16 38.27 -8.86
CA THR A 797 -1.45 38.90 -8.59
C THR A 797 -1.90 39.65 -9.85
N GLN A 798 -3.21 39.64 -10.11
CA GLN A 798 -3.80 40.42 -11.19
C GLN A 798 -3.44 41.91 -11.04
N ASN A 799 -2.91 42.54 -12.09
CA ASN A 799 -3.36 43.84 -12.60
C ASN A 799 -2.71 44.17 -13.96
N VAL A 800 -3.51 43.98 -15.03
CA VAL A 800 -3.62 44.73 -16.30
C VAL A 800 -2.43 45.58 -16.83
N SER A 801 -1.99 45.27 -18.07
CA SER A 801 -1.59 46.14 -19.22
C SER A 801 -0.20 45.99 -19.91
N SER A 802 -0.28 45.69 -21.22
CA SER A 802 0.52 46.15 -22.40
C SER A 802 2.03 45.85 -22.63
N SER A 803 2.28 44.89 -23.54
CA SER A 803 2.99 44.99 -24.86
C SER A 803 4.54 44.96 -25.04
N GLN A 804 4.98 44.02 -25.92
CA GLN A 804 6.12 44.04 -26.91
C GLN A 804 7.59 44.05 -26.40
N SER A 805 8.61 43.46 -27.05
CA SER A 805 8.71 42.41 -28.11
C SER A 805 10.18 41.89 -28.33
N SER A 806 10.30 40.71 -28.96
CA SER A 806 11.37 40.25 -29.92
C SER A 806 12.86 40.00 -29.55
N GLN A 807 13.30 38.74 -29.81
CA GLN A 807 14.53 38.29 -30.56
C GLN A 807 15.96 38.51 -29.99
N SER A 808 17.00 37.68 -30.25
CA SER A 808 17.12 36.29 -30.77
C SER A 808 18.59 35.78 -30.83
N LYS A 809 18.84 34.44 -30.73
CA LYS A 809 20.06 33.69 -31.22
C LYS A 809 21.43 34.08 -30.61
N SER A 810 22.56 33.34 -30.65
CA SER A 810 22.98 31.92 -30.79
C SER A 810 24.53 31.88 -30.67
N GLY A 811 25.29 30.84 -30.29
CA GLY A 811 25.06 29.42 -29.97
C GLY A 811 26.38 28.60 -30.19
N THR A 812 26.40 27.28 -29.90
CA THR A 812 27.50 26.30 -30.21
C THR A 812 28.90 26.51 -29.55
N SER A 813 29.74 25.51 -29.24
CA SER A 813 29.64 24.02 -29.31
C SER A 813 30.84 23.29 -28.64
N ASN A 814 30.66 22.01 -28.28
CA ASN A 814 31.66 20.89 -28.27
C ASN A 814 32.83 20.93 -27.26
N SER A 815 32.86 20.03 -26.25
CA SER A 815 33.42 18.64 -26.27
C SER A 815 34.84 18.60 -25.63
N SER A 816 35.34 17.55 -24.99
CA SER A 816 35.10 16.10 -25.17
C SER A 816 35.48 15.22 -23.96
N GLN A 817 35.06 13.96 -24.04
CA GLN A 817 35.21 12.79 -23.16
C GLN A 817 36.60 12.49 -22.56
N THR A 818 36.63 11.81 -21.40
CA THR A 818 37.32 10.49 -21.29
C THR A 818 36.81 9.61 -20.13
N ARG A 819 36.98 8.28 -20.26
CA ARG A 819 36.66 7.20 -19.30
C ARG A 819 37.80 7.10 -18.24
N SER A 820 37.69 6.43 -17.07
CA SER A 820 37.27 5.03 -16.89
C SER A 820 37.16 4.54 -15.42
N ASN A 821 36.42 3.43 -15.25
CA ASN A 821 36.57 2.31 -14.29
C ASN A 821 36.34 2.45 -12.76
N ALA A 822 35.18 1.91 -12.35
CA ALA A 822 34.99 0.78 -11.42
C ALA A 822 35.33 0.88 -9.91
N SER A 823 34.32 0.63 -9.07
CA SER A 823 34.20 -0.65 -8.33
C SER A 823 32.88 -0.78 -7.55
N ASN A 824 32.43 -2.02 -7.33
CA ASN A 824 31.20 -2.35 -6.60
C ASN A 824 31.34 -2.18 -5.08
N SER A 825 30.24 -1.87 -4.41
CA SER A 825 29.96 -2.47 -3.10
C SER A 825 28.47 -2.80 -2.96
N SER A 826 28.19 -4.04 -2.58
CA SER A 826 26.86 -4.59 -2.32
C SER A 826 26.81 -5.20 -0.91
N ALA A 827 25.60 -5.58 -0.47
CA ALA A 827 25.28 -6.27 0.78
C ALA A 827 25.27 -5.43 2.08
N SER A 828 24.07 -4.99 2.50
CA SER A 828 23.64 -4.89 3.93
C SER A 828 22.18 -4.41 4.07
N VAL A 829 21.21 -5.19 3.56
CA VAL A 829 19.75 -4.90 3.69
C VAL A 829 18.92 -6.05 4.29
N PRO A 830 19.20 -7.36 4.10
CA PRO A 830 18.24 -8.40 4.49
C PRO A 830 18.06 -8.69 5.99
N ILE A 831 18.85 -8.09 6.88
CA ILE A 831 18.98 -8.55 8.28
C ILE A 831 17.99 -7.88 9.25
N ILE A 832 17.50 -6.66 8.96
CA ILE A 832 16.82 -5.83 9.96
C ILE A 832 15.29 -5.98 9.93
N LEU A 833 14.68 -6.27 8.77
CA LEU A 833 13.21 -6.42 8.65
C LEU A 833 12.67 -7.78 9.16
N GLY A 834 13.53 -8.74 9.50
CA GLY A 834 13.10 -10.10 9.92
C GLY A 834 12.31 -10.15 11.24
N PHE A 835 12.46 -9.16 12.12
CA PHE A 835 11.85 -9.18 13.47
C PHE A 835 10.32 -9.32 13.47
N GLY A 836 9.63 -8.82 12.44
CA GLY A 836 8.17 -8.95 12.32
C GLY A 836 7.69 -10.41 12.19
N GLY A 837 8.42 -11.25 11.46
CA GLY A 837 8.08 -12.67 11.26
C GLY A 837 8.51 -13.57 12.42
N HIS A 838 9.64 -13.25 13.06
CA HIS A 838 10.20 -14.05 14.15
C HIS A 838 9.29 -14.14 15.40
N HIS A 839 8.47 -13.12 15.67
CA HIS A 839 7.57 -13.11 16.84
C HIS A 839 6.37 -14.08 16.76
N PHE A 840 6.04 -14.61 15.57
CA PHE A 840 4.89 -15.51 15.37
C PHE A 840 5.25 -16.99 15.20
N ALA A 841 6.55 -17.31 15.07
CA ALA A 841 7.04 -18.63 14.71
C ALA A 841 7.54 -19.59 15.83
N PRO A 842 7.47 -19.31 17.15
CA PRO A 842 8.10 -20.21 18.14
C PRO A 842 7.42 -21.59 18.29
N LEU A 843 6.19 -21.76 17.82
CA LEU A 843 5.30 -22.89 18.15
C LEU A 843 5.80 -24.29 17.75
N LYS A 844 6.48 -24.43 16.60
CA LYS A 844 6.90 -25.78 16.10
C LYS A 844 7.96 -26.46 16.99
N GLY A 845 8.60 -25.70 17.87
CA GLY A 845 9.50 -26.23 18.91
C GLY A 845 8.78 -27.06 19.98
N CYS A 846 7.56 -26.70 20.36
CA CYS A 846 6.84 -27.34 21.47
C CYS A 846 6.47 -28.81 21.18
N ALA A 847 5.93 -29.08 19.99
CA ALA A 847 5.63 -30.46 19.55
C ALA A 847 6.91 -31.32 19.43
N ARG A 848 8.04 -30.73 19.02
CA ARG A 848 9.33 -31.44 19.01
C ARG A 848 9.87 -31.68 20.41
N VAL A 849 9.63 -30.82 21.40
CA VAL A 849 10.12 -31.01 22.79
C VAL A 849 9.26 -31.98 23.59
N LEU A 850 7.96 -32.06 23.31
CA LEU A 850 7.11 -33.17 23.74
C LEU A 850 7.83 -34.52 23.59
N TYR A 851 8.39 -34.81 22.41
CA TYR A 851 9.13 -36.05 22.12
C TYR A 851 10.20 -36.44 23.16
N PHE A 852 11.01 -35.50 23.65
CA PHE A 852 12.17 -35.81 24.50
C PHE A 852 11.87 -35.67 26.01
N CYS A 853 10.99 -34.74 26.37
CA CYS A 853 10.47 -34.64 27.74
C CYS A 853 9.61 -35.85 28.10
N PHE A 854 8.94 -36.47 27.12
CA PHE A 854 8.17 -37.69 27.32
C PHE A 854 9.01 -38.93 27.59
N GLU A 855 10.13 -39.11 26.89
CA GLU A 855 10.92 -40.33 26.96
C GLU A 855 11.28 -40.70 28.40
N LYS A 856 11.76 -39.70 29.15
CA LYS A 856 12.26 -39.88 30.50
C LYS A 856 11.19 -39.74 31.58
N THR A 857 10.07 -39.07 31.27
CA THR A 857 8.88 -39.17 32.12
C THR A 857 8.36 -40.61 32.07
N MET A 858 8.07 -41.15 30.87
CA MET A 858 7.58 -42.52 30.68
C MET A 858 8.52 -43.60 31.26
N LYS A 859 9.85 -43.47 31.09
CA LYS A 859 10.83 -44.38 31.74
C LYS A 859 10.76 -44.34 33.28
N ASN A 860 10.34 -43.22 33.89
CA ASN A 860 10.08 -43.12 35.33
C ASN A 860 8.65 -43.56 35.74
N LEU A 861 7.75 -43.84 34.80
CA LEU A 861 6.34 -44.21 35.08
C LEU A 861 6.10 -45.73 35.25
N GLY A 862 7.13 -46.56 35.06
CA GLY A 862 7.21 -47.94 35.57
C GLY A 862 6.11 -48.93 35.15
N THR A 863 5.48 -48.77 33.97
CA THR A 863 4.33 -49.59 33.56
C THR A 863 4.32 -50.05 32.09
N TRP A 864 5.44 -49.95 31.37
CA TRP A 864 5.59 -50.52 30.02
C TRP A 864 6.97 -51.18 29.89
N GLU A 865 7.01 -52.40 29.33
CA GLU A 865 8.24 -53.17 29.13
C GLU A 865 9.25 -52.44 28.23
N ASP A 866 10.53 -52.80 28.36
CA ASP A 866 11.68 -52.24 27.59
C ASP A 866 11.60 -52.41 26.05
N LYS A 867 10.48 -52.90 25.51
CA LYS A 867 10.23 -53.16 24.09
C LYS A 867 9.48 -52.06 23.34
N TYR A 868 8.85 -51.10 24.02
CA TYR A 868 8.06 -50.05 23.36
C TYR A 868 8.65 -48.65 23.54
N HIS A 869 8.92 -47.95 22.42
CA HIS A 869 9.34 -46.55 22.40
C HIS A 869 8.14 -45.58 22.52
N PRO A 870 7.81 -45.03 23.71
CA PRO A 870 6.54 -44.32 23.89
C PRO A 870 6.55 -42.93 23.25
N THR A 871 7.75 -42.40 22.98
CA THR A 871 8.01 -41.13 22.30
C THR A 871 7.55 -41.13 20.86
N ARG A 872 7.78 -42.24 20.15
CA ARG A 872 7.36 -42.42 18.76
C ARG A 872 5.84 -42.63 18.67
N VAL A 873 5.18 -43.18 19.70
CA VAL A 873 3.70 -43.29 19.73
C VAL A 873 3.04 -41.92 19.74
N LEU A 874 3.62 -40.91 20.39
CA LEU A 874 3.07 -39.55 20.38
C LEU A 874 3.14 -38.87 19.00
N THR A 875 4.12 -39.21 18.15
CA THR A 875 4.12 -38.74 16.76
C THR A 875 3.05 -39.45 15.93
N ILE A 876 2.79 -40.75 16.16
CA ILE A 876 1.63 -41.47 15.60
C ILE A 876 0.30 -40.86 16.06
N VAL A 877 0.20 -40.31 17.27
CA VAL A 877 -1.02 -39.60 17.72
C VAL A 877 -1.11 -38.19 17.14
N TYR A 878 0.01 -37.46 17.01
CA TYR A 878 0.02 -36.09 16.49
C TYR A 878 -0.28 -36.02 14.98
N GLN A 879 0.43 -36.80 14.17
CA GLN A 879 0.46 -36.62 12.71
C GLN A 879 -0.90 -36.84 12.03
N PRO A 880 -1.71 -37.87 12.37
CA PRO A 880 -3.04 -38.03 11.79
C PRO A 880 -3.97 -36.88 12.12
N PHE A 881 -3.92 -36.34 13.35
CA PHE A 881 -4.75 -35.19 13.73
C PHE A 881 -4.31 -33.92 12.99
N ALA A 882 -3.01 -33.69 12.84
CA ALA A 882 -2.49 -32.57 12.04
C ALA A 882 -2.87 -32.72 10.56
N LEU A 883 -2.66 -33.89 9.95
CA LEU A 883 -2.95 -34.15 8.54
C LEU A 883 -4.45 -34.10 8.21
N ILE A 884 -5.29 -34.79 8.98
CA ILE A 884 -6.75 -34.82 8.77
C ILE A 884 -7.35 -33.44 8.99
N THR A 885 -6.94 -32.72 10.05
CA THR A 885 -7.45 -31.36 10.28
C THR A 885 -7.01 -30.41 9.17
N THR A 886 -5.74 -30.43 8.75
CA THR A 886 -5.28 -29.60 7.62
C THR A 886 -6.03 -29.94 6.34
N ALA A 887 -6.27 -31.22 6.03
CA ALA A 887 -7.05 -31.62 4.85
C ALA A 887 -8.49 -31.06 4.88
N ILE A 888 -9.16 -31.14 6.04
CA ILE A 888 -10.51 -30.57 6.23
C ILE A 888 -10.49 -29.05 6.10
N LEU A 889 -9.49 -28.37 6.68
CA LEU A 889 -9.36 -26.91 6.64
C LEU A 889 -9.01 -26.40 5.24
N THR A 890 -8.14 -27.09 4.49
CA THR A 890 -7.80 -26.75 3.10
C THR A 890 -8.98 -27.00 2.16
N TYR A 891 -9.81 -28.03 2.42
CA TYR A 891 -11.05 -28.27 1.67
C TYR A 891 -12.14 -27.23 1.96
N HIS A 892 -12.18 -26.68 3.18
CA HIS A 892 -13.17 -25.67 3.61
C HIS A 892 -12.63 -24.23 3.70
N GLU A 893 -11.42 -23.96 3.21
CA GLU A 893 -10.68 -22.70 3.38
C GLU A 893 -11.57 -21.47 3.12
N ALA A 894 -12.27 -21.44 1.99
CA ALA A 894 -13.12 -20.32 1.56
C ALA A 894 -14.29 -20.00 2.51
N LYS A 895 -14.62 -20.90 3.44
CA LYS A 895 -15.71 -20.78 4.42
C LYS A 895 -15.20 -20.54 5.85
N VAL A 896 -13.90 -20.64 6.10
CA VAL A 896 -13.31 -20.56 7.44
C VAL A 896 -12.63 -19.19 7.62
N ASN A 897 -13.03 -18.46 8.65
CA ASN A 897 -12.42 -17.18 9.00
C ASN A 897 -10.97 -17.38 9.50
N THR A 898 -9.96 -16.92 8.76
CA THR A 898 -8.55 -17.23 9.08
C THR A 898 -8.14 -16.66 10.44
N ARG A 899 -8.60 -15.45 10.78
CA ARG A 899 -8.34 -14.83 12.09
C ARG A 899 -8.83 -15.68 13.25
N LEU A 900 -10.07 -16.19 13.17
CA LEU A 900 -10.65 -17.06 14.19
C LEU A 900 -9.91 -18.40 14.27
N ARG A 901 -9.56 -18.99 13.11
CA ARG A 901 -8.74 -20.20 13.01
C ARG A 901 -7.40 -20.03 13.74
N ASN A 902 -6.64 -19.00 13.38
CA ASN A 902 -5.30 -18.74 13.91
C ASN A 902 -5.35 -18.44 15.41
N LEU A 903 -6.27 -17.58 15.86
CA LEU A 903 -6.41 -17.25 17.28
C LEU A 903 -6.84 -18.47 18.12
N THR A 904 -7.71 -19.33 17.59
CA THR A 904 -8.10 -20.58 18.25
C THR A 904 -6.90 -21.52 18.39
N GLY A 905 -6.09 -21.66 17.33
CA GLY A 905 -4.87 -22.46 17.37
C GLY A 905 -3.84 -21.93 18.38
N TYR A 906 -3.55 -20.62 18.38
CA TYR A 906 -2.66 -20.00 19.37
C TYR A 906 -3.13 -20.19 20.83
N ILE A 907 -4.44 -20.08 21.08
CA ILE A 907 -5.03 -20.33 22.41
C ILE A 907 -4.92 -21.81 22.78
N LEU A 908 -5.16 -22.72 21.83
CA LEU A 908 -5.07 -24.16 22.09
C LEU A 908 -3.63 -24.59 22.37
N PHE A 909 -2.63 -24.05 21.68
CA PHE A 909 -1.20 -24.21 22.01
C PHE A 909 -0.92 -23.81 23.47
N PHE A 910 -1.28 -22.58 23.86
CA PHE A 910 -1.11 -22.07 25.22
C PHE A 910 -1.79 -22.96 26.27
N LEU A 911 -3.03 -23.38 26.02
CA LEU A 911 -3.77 -24.26 26.92
C LEU A 911 -3.14 -25.65 27.01
N CYS A 912 -2.64 -26.22 25.91
CA CYS A 912 -1.99 -27.53 25.91
C CYS A 912 -0.67 -27.52 26.68
N SER A 913 0.19 -26.51 26.48
CA SER A 913 1.43 -26.34 27.24
C SER A 913 1.17 -26.14 28.73
N LEU A 914 0.16 -25.32 29.09
CA LEU A 914 -0.25 -25.13 30.48
C LEU A 914 -0.82 -26.43 31.09
N CYS A 915 -1.63 -27.18 30.34
CA CYS A 915 -2.18 -28.46 30.77
C CYS A 915 -1.10 -29.51 31.03
N LEU A 916 0.00 -29.53 30.27
CA LEU A 916 1.14 -30.43 30.58
C LEU A 916 1.80 -30.10 31.91
N ILE A 917 1.99 -28.80 32.21
CA ILE A 917 2.54 -28.36 33.51
C ILE A 917 1.57 -28.73 34.64
N VAL A 918 0.27 -28.47 34.47
CA VAL A 918 -0.75 -28.82 35.46
C VAL A 918 -0.84 -30.34 35.67
N LEU A 919 -0.74 -31.14 34.61
CA LEU A 919 -0.78 -32.60 34.69
C LEU A 919 0.45 -33.16 35.43
N ASP A 920 1.66 -32.69 35.11
CA ASP A 920 2.90 -33.10 35.80
C ASP A 920 2.88 -32.71 37.30
N VAL A 921 2.38 -31.51 37.62
CA VAL A 921 2.22 -31.06 39.02
C VAL A 921 1.17 -31.90 39.75
N ALA A 922 -0.01 -32.11 39.14
CA ALA A 922 -1.12 -32.85 39.75
C ALA A 922 -0.78 -34.33 39.99
N THR A 923 -0.06 -34.97 39.07
CA THR A 923 0.43 -36.35 39.28
C THR A 923 1.70 -36.40 40.13
N SER A 924 2.33 -35.26 40.42
CA SER A 924 3.69 -35.16 40.96
C SER A 924 4.73 -35.92 40.11
N GLY A 925 4.49 -36.06 38.80
CA GLY A 925 5.30 -36.87 37.88
C GLY A 925 5.14 -38.39 38.07
N LYS A 926 4.08 -38.83 38.76
CA LYS A 926 3.67 -40.24 38.83
C LYS A 926 2.82 -40.60 37.62
N GLY A 927 2.76 -41.89 37.32
CA GLY A 927 2.27 -42.39 36.04
C GLY A 927 0.97 -43.16 36.08
N GLY A 928 0.81 -44.04 35.11
CA GLY A 928 -0.36 -44.89 34.93
C GLY A 928 -1.16 -44.56 33.66
N ILE A 929 -2.07 -45.45 33.32
CA ILE A 929 -2.77 -45.43 32.03
C ILE A 929 -3.62 -44.16 31.82
N GLY A 930 -4.24 -43.61 32.87
CA GLY A 930 -5.00 -42.36 32.79
C GLY A 930 -4.12 -41.13 32.50
N VAL A 931 -2.90 -41.09 33.05
CA VAL A 931 -1.91 -40.04 32.78
C VAL A 931 -1.47 -40.13 31.32
N TYR A 932 -1.12 -41.33 30.85
CA TYR A 932 -0.77 -41.60 29.46
C TYR A 932 -1.88 -41.24 28.46
N ILE A 933 -3.14 -41.60 28.75
CA ILE A 933 -4.30 -41.22 27.92
C ILE A 933 -4.45 -39.69 27.87
N GLY A 934 -4.37 -39.00 29.01
CA GLY A 934 -4.43 -37.54 29.06
C GLY A 934 -3.34 -36.87 28.21
N ILE A 935 -2.16 -37.46 28.15
CA ILE A 935 -1.04 -37.01 27.33
C ILE A 935 -1.30 -37.24 25.83
N CYS A 936 -1.82 -38.40 25.45
CA CYS A 936 -2.22 -38.64 24.05
C CYS A 936 -3.30 -37.65 23.60
N VAL A 937 -4.27 -37.34 24.46
CA VAL A 937 -5.29 -36.30 24.19
C VAL A 937 -4.65 -34.92 24.01
N ILE A 938 -3.69 -34.54 24.86
CA ILE A 938 -2.96 -33.26 24.71
C ILE A 938 -2.12 -33.26 23.42
N SER A 939 -1.47 -34.38 23.06
CA SER A 939 -0.68 -34.53 21.83
C SER A 939 -1.55 -34.41 20.56
N ALA A 940 -2.77 -34.97 20.57
CA ALA A 940 -3.74 -34.79 19.51
C ALA A 940 -4.24 -33.33 19.43
N ALA A 941 -4.43 -32.66 20.57
CA ALA A 941 -4.78 -31.24 20.62
C ALA A 941 -3.65 -30.32 20.13
N PHE A 942 -2.37 -30.67 20.34
CA PHE A 942 -1.24 -30.00 19.70
C PHE A 942 -1.25 -30.18 18.17
N GLY A 943 -1.57 -31.37 17.65
CA GLY A 943 -1.72 -31.60 16.21
C GLY A 943 -2.86 -30.78 15.59
N LEU A 944 -3.99 -30.67 16.29
CA LEU A 944 -5.09 -29.76 15.95
C LEU A 944 -4.66 -28.29 15.98
N SER A 945 -3.85 -27.89 16.97
CA SER A 945 -3.34 -26.51 17.08
C SER A 945 -2.43 -26.14 15.90
N ASP A 946 -1.53 -27.03 15.51
CA ASP A 946 -0.58 -26.84 14.40
C ASP A 946 -1.30 -26.72 13.05
N ALA A 947 -2.29 -27.59 12.80
CA ALA A 947 -3.15 -27.51 11.60
C ALA A 947 -3.95 -26.19 11.52
N LEU A 948 -4.39 -25.66 12.66
CA LEU A 948 -5.07 -24.35 12.71
C LEU A 948 -4.10 -23.21 12.39
N VAL A 949 -2.88 -23.21 12.93
CA VAL A 949 -1.94 -22.06 12.81
C VAL A 949 -1.07 -22.10 11.56
N GLU A 950 -0.52 -23.25 11.16
CA GLU A 950 0.47 -23.30 10.07
C GLU A 950 -0.18 -23.06 8.70
N GLY A 951 -1.22 -23.84 8.35
CA GLY A 951 -2.03 -23.56 7.14
C GLY A 951 -2.71 -22.20 7.22
N GLY A 952 -3.09 -21.82 8.45
CA GLY A 952 -3.46 -20.48 8.88
C GLY A 952 -2.63 -19.36 8.28
N ILE A 953 -1.39 -19.26 8.77
CA ILE A 953 -0.51 -18.13 8.55
C ILE A 953 0.25 -18.26 7.22
N VAL A 954 0.59 -19.46 6.77
CA VAL A 954 1.23 -19.63 5.45
C VAL A 954 0.28 -19.14 4.35
N GLY A 955 -1.01 -19.49 4.41
CA GLY A 955 -2.01 -18.97 3.49
C GLY A 955 -2.14 -17.45 3.53
N ASP A 956 -2.28 -16.86 4.73
CA ASP A 956 -2.37 -15.39 4.88
C ASP A 956 -1.13 -14.67 4.34
N LEU A 957 0.08 -15.22 4.57
CA LEU A 957 1.35 -14.65 4.10
C LEU A 957 1.60 -14.89 2.61
N SER A 958 1.07 -15.95 2.01
CA SER A 958 1.12 -16.17 0.56
C SER A 958 0.36 -15.09 -0.23
N MET A 959 -0.61 -14.40 0.39
CA MET A 959 -1.26 -13.21 -0.18
C MET A 959 -0.41 -11.92 -0.10
N MET A 960 0.68 -11.95 0.66
CA MET A 960 1.56 -10.80 0.90
C MET A 960 2.80 -10.87 -0.01
N SER A 961 3.95 -10.35 0.44
CA SER A 961 5.19 -10.45 -0.33
C SER A 961 5.99 -11.72 0.00
N PRO A 962 6.74 -12.29 -0.97
CA PRO A 962 7.55 -13.49 -0.75
C PRO A 962 8.53 -13.39 0.43
N GLU A 963 9.02 -12.18 0.72
CA GLU A 963 9.98 -11.89 1.78
C GLU A 963 9.36 -12.07 3.19
N PHE A 964 8.06 -11.79 3.34
CA PHE A 964 7.34 -12.07 4.60
C PHE A 964 7.14 -13.57 4.80
N LEU A 965 6.74 -14.29 3.75
CA LEU A 965 6.60 -15.76 3.81
C LEU A 965 7.96 -16.43 4.09
N GLN A 966 9.04 -15.99 3.42
CA GLN A 966 10.40 -16.44 3.71
C GLN A 966 10.82 -16.14 5.16
N SER A 967 10.54 -14.94 5.67
CA SER A 967 10.87 -14.56 7.06
C SER A 967 10.13 -15.40 8.10
N PHE A 968 8.86 -15.72 7.86
CA PHE A 968 8.09 -16.63 8.71
C PHE A 968 8.65 -18.07 8.66
N LEU A 969 8.93 -18.60 7.47
CA LEU A 969 9.55 -19.91 7.29
C LEU A 969 10.93 -19.99 7.96
N ALA A 970 11.75 -18.93 7.90
CA ALA A 970 13.02 -18.82 8.61
C ALA A 970 12.82 -18.77 10.14
N GLY A 971 11.78 -18.08 10.62
CA GLY A 971 11.38 -18.08 12.03
C GLY A 971 11.06 -19.48 12.56
N ILE A 972 10.42 -20.34 11.76
CA ILE A 972 10.13 -21.74 12.15
C ILE A 972 11.43 -22.53 12.35
N ALA A 973 12.42 -22.37 11.47
CA ALA A 973 13.74 -22.99 11.64
C ALA A 973 14.51 -22.41 12.84
N ALA A 974 14.39 -21.10 13.09
CA ALA A 974 14.99 -20.46 14.26
C ALA A 974 14.46 -21.04 15.58
N SER A 975 13.16 -21.36 15.65
CA SER A 975 12.59 -22.13 16.77
C SER A 975 13.22 -23.52 16.91
N GLY A 976 13.46 -24.22 15.80
CA GLY A 976 14.16 -25.51 15.79
C GLY A 976 15.62 -25.42 16.28
N ALA A 977 16.36 -24.39 15.86
CA ALA A 977 17.72 -24.14 16.32
C ALA A 977 17.77 -23.75 17.81
N LEU A 978 16.91 -22.84 18.25
CA LEU A 978 16.77 -22.45 19.66
C LEU A 978 16.38 -23.64 20.56
N THR A 979 15.45 -24.47 20.10
CA THR A 979 15.07 -25.72 20.76
C THR A 979 16.27 -26.66 20.92
N SER A 980 17.13 -26.74 19.90
CA SER A 980 18.34 -27.57 19.95
C SER A 980 19.39 -27.02 20.92
N ALA A 981 19.60 -25.71 20.94
CA ALA A 981 20.45 -25.04 21.92
C ALA A 981 19.96 -25.26 23.36
N LEU A 982 18.66 -25.11 23.61
CA LEU A 982 18.05 -25.39 24.91
C LEU A 982 18.21 -26.86 25.35
N ARG A 983 18.20 -27.82 24.42
CA ARG A 983 18.50 -29.24 24.74
C ARG A 983 19.95 -29.47 25.13
N LEU A 984 20.90 -28.86 24.42
CA LEU A 984 22.33 -28.95 24.75
C LEU A 984 22.62 -28.31 26.12
N ILE A 985 22.04 -27.13 26.39
CA ILE A 985 22.16 -26.43 27.67
C ILE A 985 21.51 -27.23 28.80
N THR A 986 20.27 -27.70 28.63
CA THR A 986 19.58 -28.47 29.68
C THR A 986 20.26 -29.81 29.95
N LYS A 987 20.84 -30.47 28.95
CA LYS A 987 21.68 -31.64 29.19
C LYS A 987 22.93 -31.24 29.99
N ALA A 988 23.69 -30.24 29.54
CA ALA A 988 24.92 -29.80 30.24
C ALA A 988 24.67 -29.41 31.70
N ALA A 989 23.57 -28.69 31.97
CA ALA A 989 23.24 -28.20 33.29
C ALA A 989 22.62 -29.25 34.23
N PHE A 990 21.92 -30.26 33.70
CA PHE A 990 21.08 -31.15 34.51
C PHE A 990 21.42 -32.65 34.42
N GLU A 991 22.36 -33.09 33.57
CA GLU A 991 22.76 -34.50 33.38
C GLU A 991 23.12 -35.20 34.71
N ASN A 992 23.78 -34.49 35.63
CA ASN A 992 24.19 -35.00 36.95
C ASN A 992 23.20 -34.74 38.09
N SER A 993 21.99 -34.25 37.82
CA SER A 993 21.05 -33.79 38.86
C SER A 993 19.82 -34.67 39.03
N GLN A 994 19.41 -34.93 40.28
CA GLN A 994 18.23 -35.73 40.58
C GLN A 994 16.95 -35.03 40.08
N ASN A 995 16.15 -35.74 39.28
CA ASN A 995 15.03 -35.23 38.50
C ASN A 995 15.38 -34.10 37.52
N GLY A 996 16.66 -33.98 37.12
CA GLY A 996 17.18 -32.90 36.28
C GLY A 996 16.44 -32.70 34.97
N LEU A 997 16.17 -33.79 34.24
CA LEU A 997 15.49 -33.70 32.94
C LEU A 997 13.99 -33.35 33.08
N ARG A 998 13.34 -33.73 34.18
CA ARG A 998 11.98 -33.26 34.49
C ARG A 998 11.98 -31.76 34.81
N LYS A 999 12.96 -31.27 35.57
CA LYS A 999 13.14 -29.83 35.82
C LYS A 999 13.39 -29.06 34.51
N GLY A 1000 14.26 -29.58 33.63
CA GLY A 1000 14.49 -29.01 32.30
C GLY A 1000 13.23 -29.01 31.42
N ALA A 1001 12.43 -30.07 31.47
CA ALA A 1001 11.15 -30.16 30.76
C ALA A 1001 10.13 -29.11 31.23
N ILE A 1002 9.91 -29.01 32.55
CA ILE A 1002 8.99 -28.04 33.15
C ILE A 1002 9.48 -26.61 32.87
N MET A 1003 10.79 -26.36 32.95
CA MET A 1003 11.39 -25.07 32.60
C MET A 1003 11.14 -24.71 31.13
N PHE A 1004 11.30 -25.66 30.20
CA PHE A 1004 10.98 -25.43 28.79
C PHE A 1004 9.49 -25.11 28.62
N PHE A 1005 8.57 -25.94 29.11
CA PHE A 1005 7.14 -25.69 28.95
C PHE A 1005 6.69 -24.38 29.61
N ALA A 1006 7.28 -23.98 30.74
CA ALA A 1006 7.01 -22.68 31.36
C ALA A 1006 7.45 -21.50 30.46
N ILE A 1007 8.65 -21.59 29.88
CA ILE A 1007 9.16 -20.60 28.92
C ILE A 1007 8.26 -20.56 27.66
N SER A 1008 7.92 -21.72 27.09
CA SER A 1008 7.01 -21.82 25.95
C SER A 1008 5.63 -21.26 26.23
N THR A 1009 5.03 -21.55 27.40
CA THR A 1009 3.72 -21.02 27.80
C THR A 1009 3.71 -19.48 27.85
N ILE A 1010 4.84 -18.86 28.24
CA ILE A 1010 5.01 -17.40 28.22
C ILE A 1010 5.10 -16.88 26.78
N PHE A 1011 5.87 -17.53 25.90
CA PHE A 1011 5.96 -17.14 24.49
C PHE A 1011 4.64 -17.36 23.74
N GLU A 1012 3.90 -18.44 24.01
CA GLU A 1012 2.60 -18.73 23.44
C GLU A 1012 1.55 -17.69 23.85
N LEU A 1013 1.52 -17.31 25.14
CA LEU A 1013 0.69 -16.21 25.62
C LEU A 1013 1.05 -14.88 24.93
N LEU A 1014 2.35 -14.62 24.74
CA LEU A 1014 2.82 -13.44 23.99
C LEU A 1014 2.35 -13.49 22.53
N CYS A 1015 2.44 -14.64 21.85
CA CYS A 1015 1.92 -14.81 20.48
C CYS A 1015 0.40 -14.56 20.40
N VAL A 1016 -0.39 -15.07 21.35
CA VAL A 1016 -1.84 -14.78 21.44
C VAL A 1016 -2.08 -13.26 21.54
N LEU A 1017 -1.34 -12.56 22.40
CA LEU A 1017 -1.48 -11.10 22.58
C LEU A 1017 -1.03 -10.32 21.34
N LEU A 1018 0.09 -10.68 20.72
CA LEU A 1018 0.60 -10.04 19.51
C LEU A 1018 -0.35 -10.27 18.32
N TYR A 1019 -0.87 -11.48 18.14
CA TYR A 1019 -1.80 -11.79 17.04
C TYR A 1019 -3.17 -11.11 17.26
N ALA A 1020 -3.68 -11.11 18.50
CA ALA A 1020 -4.97 -10.49 18.80
C ALA A 1020 -4.97 -8.96 18.67
N PHE A 1021 -3.88 -8.28 19.08
CA PHE A 1021 -3.87 -6.82 19.27
C PHE A 1021 -2.90 -6.04 18.39
N VAL A 1022 -1.83 -6.66 17.88
CA VAL A 1022 -0.78 -5.98 17.09
C VAL A 1022 -0.90 -6.32 15.61
N PHE A 1023 -0.97 -7.60 15.25
CA PHE A 1023 -0.97 -8.06 13.85
C PHE A 1023 -2.00 -7.34 12.95
N PRO A 1024 -3.30 -7.21 13.31
CA PRO A 1024 -4.30 -6.56 12.45
C PRO A 1024 -4.11 -5.03 12.35
N LYS A 1025 -3.27 -4.45 13.21
CA LYS A 1025 -3.01 -3.00 13.23
C LYS A 1025 -1.79 -2.61 12.40
N LEU A 1026 -0.96 -3.56 11.98
CA LEU A 1026 0.20 -3.31 11.13
C LEU A 1026 -0.23 -2.78 9.75
N SER A 1027 0.36 -1.67 9.31
CA SER A 1027 -0.01 -0.99 8.06
C SER A 1027 0.03 -1.92 6.84
N ILE A 1028 1.05 -2.78 6.79
CA ILE A 1028 1.27 -3.77 5.73
C ILE A 1028 0.15 -4.82 5.69
N VAL A 1029 -0.29 -5.31 6.85
CA VAL A 1029 -1.38 -6.31 6.97
C VAL A 1029 -2.70 -5.69 6.55
N LYS A 1030 -2.99 -4.45 6.95
CA LYS A 1030 -4.20 -3.73 6.49
C LYS A 1030 -4.24 -3.59 4.97
N TYR A 1031 -3.11 -3.24 4.35
CA TYR A 1031 -3.01 -3.09 2.90
C TYR A 1031 -3.32 -4.42 2.18
N PHE A 1032 -2.61 -5.50 2.52
CA PHE A 1032 -2.83 -6.79 1.86
C PHE A 1032 -4.20 -7.42 2.18
N HIS A 1033 -4.71 -7.31 3.41
CA HIS A 1033 -6.04 -7.81 3.74
C HIS A 1033 -7.15 -7.00 3.04
N SER A 1034 -6.97 -5.68 2.85
CA SER A 1034 -7.90 -4.87 2.07
C SER A 1034 -7.87 -5.26 0.59
N LYS A 1035 -6.67 -5.51 0.03
CA LYS A 1035 -6.51 -6.00 -1.36
C LYS A 1035 -7.14 -7.39 -1.56
N ALA A 1036 -6.89 -8.33 -0.64
CA ALA A 1036 -7.47 -9.67 -0.69
C ALA A 1036 -9.01 -9.62 -0.60
N ALA A 1037 -9.57 -8.72 0.22
CA ALA A 1037 -11.02 -8.51 0.29
C ALA A 1037 -11.60 -8.01 -1.05
N THR A 1038 -10.93 -7.06 -1.72
CA THR A 1038 -11.34 -6.58 -3.06
C THR A 1038 -11.18 -7.63 -4.16
N GLU A 1039 -10.32 -8.63 -3.96
CA GLU A 1039 -10.17 -9.79 -4.87
C GLU A 1039 -11.14 -10.94 -4.54
N GLY A 1040 -12.12 -10.73 -3.65
CA GLY A 1040 -13.17 -11.70 -3.31
C GLY A 1040 -12.85 -12.62 -2.12
N SER A 1041 -11.82 -12.33 -1.33
CA SER A 1041 -11.50 -13.12 -0.13
C SER A 1041 -12.45 -12.79 1.03
N LEU A 1042 -13.32 -13.74 1.37
CA LEU A 1042 -14.24 -13.64 2.52
C LEU A 1042 -13.54 -13.87 3.87
N THR A 1043 -12.31 -14.39 3.89
CA THR A 1043 -11.65 -14.87 5.10
C THR A 1043 -11.02 -13.75 5.96
N VAL A 1044 -10.69 -12.61 5.35
CA VAL A 1044 -9.96 -11.47 5.95
C VAL A 1044 -10.85 -10.42 6.63
N ALA A 1045 -12.18 -10.48 6.45
CA ALA A 1045 -13.11 -9.43 6.87
C ALA A 1045 -13.06 -9.11 8.38
N ALA A 1046 -12.77 -10.09 9.24
CA ALA A 1046 -12.71 -9.91 10.69
C ALA A 1046 -11.45 -9.15 11.16
N ASP A 1047 -10.34 -9.22 10.42
CA ASP A 1047 -9.14 -8.44 10.75
C ASP A 1047 -9.30 -6.98 10.37
N LEU A 1048 -9.95 -6.69 9.24
CA LEU A 1048 -10.26 -5.33 8.79
C LEU A 1048 -11.14 -4.60 9.84
N ALA A 1049 -12.21 -5.25 10.31
CA ALA A 1049 -13.05 -4.71 11.37
C ALA A 1049 -12.28 -4.34 12.66
N VAL A 1050 -11.34 -5.20 13.10
CA VAL A 1050 -10.49 -4.94 14.29
C VAL A 1050 -9.39 -3.90 14.01
N ALA A 1051 -8.95 -3.78 12.76
CA ALA A 1051 -8.03 -2.76 12.29
C ALA A 1051 -8.65 -1.34 12.29
N GLY A 1052 -9.96 -1.22 12.53
CA GLY A 1052 -10.72 0.03 12.40
C GLY A 1052 -11.15 0.34 10.97
N VAL A 1053 -11.12 -0.65 10.07
CA VAL A 1053 -11.60 -0.56 8.70
C VAL A 1053 -12.98 -1.23 8.67
N GLN A 1054 -14.05 -0.44 8.54
CA GLN A 1054 -15.40 -1.01 8.45
C GLN A 1054 -15.60 -1.67 7.08
N THR A 1055 -15.60 -2.99 7.07
CA THR A 1055 -16.16 -3.80 5.98
C THR A 1055 -17.66 -3.98 6.25
N SER A 1056 -18.51 -3.50 5.34
CA SER A 1056 -19.96 -3.70 5.40
C SER A 1056 -20.32 -5.15 5.05
N ASN A 1057 -20.48 -5.99 6.06
CA ASN A 1057 -20.92 -7.38 5.92
C ASN A 1057 -22.33 -7.59 6.51
N ASP A 1058 -23.35 -7.42 5.66
CA ASP A 1058 -24.74 -7.91 5.79
C ASP A 1058 -25.41 -7.62 4.43
N GLN A 1059 -26.01 -8.53 3.64
CA GLN A 1059 -26.18 -10.00 3.66
C GLN A 1059 -26.41 -10.53 2.23
N GLY A 1060 -26.35 -11.85 2.03
CA GLY A 1060 -27.19 -12.51 1.02
C GLY A 1060 -26.51 -13.02 -0.25
N ALA A 1061 -25.70 -14.08 -0.14
CA ALA A 1061 -25.27 -14.84 -1.33
C ALA A 1061 -26.44 -15.64 -1.94
N ALA A 1062 -26.90 -15.24 -3.13
CA ALA A 1062 -27.65 -16.11 -4.04
C ALA A 1062 -27.64 -15.57 -5.48
N LYS A 1063 -26.78 -16.15 -6.35
CA LYS A 1063 -27.03 -16.53 -7.75
C LYS A 1063 -27.53 -15.45 -8.73
N ASP A 1064 -27.03 -15.28 -9.95
CA ASP A 1064 -26.18 -16.04 -10.89
C ASP A 1064 -26.07 -15.13 -12.17
N PRO A 1065 -25.35 -15.44 -13.28
CA PRO A 1065 -24.08 -16.15 -13.42
C PRO A 1065 -23.18 -15.56 -14.55
N GLU A 1066 -22.05 -14.93 -14.24
CA GLU A 1066 -20.82 -15.36 -14.92
C GLU A 1066 -19.68 -15.31 -13.89
N ILE A 1067 -19.13 -16.49 -13.63
CA ILE A 1067 -18.31 -16.71 -12.45
C ILE A 1067 -16.95 -16.08 -12.75
N LEU A 1068 -16.52 -15.13 -11.92
CA LEU A 1068 -15.12 -14.76 -11.84
C LEU A 1068 -14.39 -16.00 -11.28
N GLU A 1069 -14.04 -16.93 -12.18
CA GLU A 1069 -13.66 -18.32 -11.87
C GLU A 1069 -12.37 -18.35 -11.06
N ARG A 1070 -12.54 -18.17 -9.74
CA ARG A 1070 -11.57 -18.60 -8.75
C ARG A 1070 -11.32 -20.07 -9.01
N LEU A 1071 -10.09 -20.40 -9.37
CA LEU A 1071 -9.69 -21.78 -9.60
C LEU A 1071 -10.07 -22.59 -8.35
N SER A 1072 -10.91 -23.60 -8.54
CA SER A 1072 -11.25 -24.51 -7.46
C SER A 1072 -9.97 -25.11 -6.89
N THR A 1073 -9.96 -25.48 -5.61
CA THR A 1073 -8.81 -26.11 -4.96
C THR A 1073 -8.30 -27.34 -5.75
N LYS A 1074 -9.20 -28.02 -6.49
CA LYS A 1074 -8.86 -29.11 -7.42
C LYS A 1074 -8.11 -28.62 -8.67
N GLN A 1075 -8.52 -27.51 -9.30
CA GLN A 1075 -7.81 -26.93 -10.45
C GLN A 1075 -6.45 -26.34 -10.03
N LEU A 1076 -6.37 -25.67 -8.88
CA LEU A 1076 -5.10 -25.18 -8.32
C LEU A 1076 -4.11 -26.33 -8.06
N LEU A 1077 -4.59 -27.43 -7.46
CA LEU A 1077 -3.80 -28.63 -7.25
C LEU A 1077 -3.28 -29.22 -8.57
N VAL A 1078 -4.14 -29.36 -9.59
CA VAL A 1078 -3.72 -29.91 -10.90
C VAL A 1078 -2.68 -29.02 -11.60
N ARG A 1079 -2.79 -27.69 -11.48
CA ARG A 1079 -1.84 -26.73 -12.10
C ARG A 1079 -0.49 -26.59 -11.38
N ASN A 1080 -0.39 -27.01 -10.12
CA ASN A 1080 0.84 -26.89 -9.32
C ASN A 1080 1.27 -28.22 -8.70
N LEU A 1081 0.81 -29.35 -9.27
CA LEU A 1081 1.08 -30.69 -8.75
C LEU A 1081 2.57 -30.99 -8.65
N ASP A 1082 3.39 -30.39 -9.52
CA ASP A 1082 4.85 -30.40 -9.46
C ASP A 1082 5.38 -29.81 -8.15
N TYR A 1083 4.97 -28.59 -7.79
CA TYR A 1083 5.37 -27.95 -6.53
C TYR A 1083 4.84 -28.67 -5.27
N GLU A 1084 3.64 -29.27 -5.36
CA GLU A 1084 3.06 -30.05 -4.26
C GLU A 1084 3.80 -31.38 -4.06
N ILE A 1085 4.19 -32.06 -5.15
CA ILE A 1085 5.07 -33.25 -5.13
C ILE A 1085 6.46 -32.86 -4.59
N ASP A 1086 7.02 -31.73 -5.04
CA ASP A 1086 8.30 -31.20 -4.55
C ASP A 1086 8.29 -31.02 -3.03
N MET A 1087 7.23 -30.43 -2.44
CA MET A 1087 7.08 -30.34 -0.99
C MET A 1087 7.04 -31.71 -0.30
N VAL A 1088 6.30 -32.68 -0.84
CA VAL A 1088 6.30 -34.05 -0.29
C VAL A 1088 7.69 -34.65 -0.33
N LEU A 1089 8.37 -34.63 -1.49
CA LEU A 1089 9.69 -35.23 -1.68
C LEU A 1089 10.75 -34.60 -0.76
N ILE A 1090 10.69 -33.28 -0.52
CA ILE A 1090 11.59 -32.61 0.42
C ILE A 1090 11.47 -33.22 1.83
N TYR A 1091 10.26 -33.34 2.37
CA TYR A 1091 10.05 -33.76 3.76
C TYR A 1091 10.02 -35.27 3.97
N VAL A 1092 9.56 -36.06 2.99
CA VAL A 1092 9.64 -37.53 3.01
C VAL A 1092 11.08 -37.97 3.19
N LEU A 1093 11.97 -37.53 2.30
CA LEU A 1093 13.37 -37.91 2.30
C LEU A 1093 14.10 -37.45 3.57
N THR A 1094 13.85 -36.21 4.00
CA THR A 1094 14.47 -35.66 5.21
C THR A 1094 14.09 -36.49 6.44
N LEU A 1095 12.81 -36.85 6.60
CA LEU A 1095 12.33 -37.59 7.77
C LEU A 1095 12.41 -39.12 7.67
N SER A 1096 12.74 -39.69 6.50
CA SER A 1096 13.12 -41.11 6.38
C SER A 1096 14.61 -41.37 6.68
N ILE A 1097 15.46 -40.34 6.60
CA ILE A 1097 16.90 -40.43 6.93
C ILE A 1097 17.16 -39.99 8.37
N PHE A 1098 16.53 -38.90 8.80
CA PHE A 1098 17.01 -38.17 9.98
C PHE A 1098 16.66 -38.79 11.36
N PRO A 1099 15.44 -39.30 11.63
CA PRO A 1099 15.05 -39.72 12.98
C PRO A 1099 15.53 -41.11 13.41
N GLY A 1100 15.45 -42.13 12.55
CA GLY A 1100 15.70 -43.54 12.86
C GLY A 1100 17.03 -44.05 12.31
N PHE A 1101 17.30 -43.82 11.01
CA PHE A 1101 18.55 -44.27 10.39
C PHE A 1101 19.79 -43.70 11.10
N LEU A 1102 19.80 -42.40 11.45
CA LEU A 1102 20.94 -41.78 12.13
C LEU A 1102 21.03 -42.05 13.64
N SER A 1103 19.92 -42.27 14.32
CA SER A 1103 19.93 -42.39 15.80
C SER A 1103 20.25 -43.80 16.29
N GLU A 1104 20.00 -44.83 15.47
CA GLU A 1104 20.14 -46.22 15.88
C GLU A 1104 21.28 -46.98 15.19
N ASP A 1105 21.66 -46.66 13.94
CA ASP A 1105 22.67 -47.46 13.20
C ASP A 1105 24.11 -46.99 13.31
N THR A 1106 24.37 -45.86 13.97
CA THR A 1106 25.68 -45.20 13.84
C THR A 1106 26.76 -45.77 14.77
N GLY A 1107 26.42 -46.70 15.67
CA GLY A 1107 27.39 -47.41 16.52
C GLY A 1107 27.92 -46.62 17.73
N SER A 1108 29.02 -47.08 18.33
CA SER A 1108 29.59 -46.49 19.54
C SER A 1108 30.50 -45.30 19.24
N HIS A 1109 30.05 -44.08 19.59
CA HIS A 1109 30.77 -42.83 19.32
C HIS A 1109 31.54 -42.29 20.52
N SER A 1110 32.64 -41.59 20.25
CA SER A 1110 33.37 -40.76 21.24
C SER A 1110 32.50 -39.65 21.85
N LEU A 1111 31.49 -39.14 21.12
CA LEU A 1111 30.49 -38.22 21.65
C LEU A 1111 29.41 -38.90 22.51
N GLY A 1112 29.34 -40.25 22.54
CA GLY A 1112 28.38 -41.02 23.34
C GLY A 1112 26.93 -40.51 23.20
N SER A 1113 26.25 -40.33 24.33
CA SER A 1113 24.87 -39.84 24.37
C SER A 1113 24.68 -38.38 23.89
N TRP A 1114 25.75 -37.65 23.54
CA TRP A 1114 25.67 -36.32 22.95
C TRP A 1114 25.55 -36.35 21.42
N TYR A 1115 25.96 -37.44 20.78
CA TYR A 1115 26.08 -37.53 19.32
C TYR A 1115 24.78 -37.18 18.59
N ALA A 1116 23.67 -37.83 18.94
CA ALA A 1116 22.36 -37.55 18.35
C ALA A 1116 21.89 -36.09 18.56
N LEU A 1117 22.22 -35.47 19.71
CA LEU A 1117 21.87 -34.07 19.97
C LEU A 1117 22.70 -33.09 19.12
N VAL A 1118 23.97 -33.42 18.85
CA VAL A 1118 24.81 -32.65 17.93
C VAL A 1118 24.29 -32.76 16.50
N LEU A 1119 23.91 -33.95 16.03
CA LEU A 1119 23.28 -34.12 14.71
C LEU A 1119 21.97 -33.30 14.58
N ILE A 1120 21.10 -33.32 15.60
CA ILE A 1120 19.88 -32.50 15.65
C ILE A 1120 20.18 -31.01 15.65
N ALA A 1121 21.19 -30.55 16.39
CA ALA A 1121 21.59 -29.15 16.39
C ALA A 1121 22.11 -28.71 15.02
N MET A 1122 23.03 -29.49 14.42
CA MET A 1122 23.61 -29.18 13.12
C MET A 1122 22.58 -29.18 11.99
N PHE A 1123 21.66 -30.16 11.97
CA PHE A 1123 20.54 -30.15 11.03
C PHE A 1123 19.70 -28.87 11.14
N ASN A 1124 19.26 -28.49 12.34
CA ASN A 1124 18.38 -27.33 12.52
C ASN A 1124 19.09 -25.98 12.30
N VAL A 1125 20.38 -25.87 12.62
CA VAL A 1125 21.20 -24.68 12.32
C VAL A 1125 21.39 -24.53 10.81
N CYS A 1126 21.65 -25.62 10.10
CA CYS A 1126 21.79 -25.58 8.65
C CYS A 1126 20.45 -25.40 7.91
N ASP A 1127 19.33 -25.93 8.43
CA ASP A 1127 17.99 -25.62 7.90
C ASP A 1127 17.68 -24.12 8.04
N LEU A 1128 18.00 -23.51 9.18
CA LEU A 1128 17.88 -22.06 9.37
C LEU A 1128 18.75 -21.27 8.37
N ALA A 1129 20.01 -21.64 8.20
CA ALA A 1129 20.89 -21.01 7.22
C ALA A 1129 20.32 -21.17 5.79
N GLY A 1130 19.87 -22.37 5.44
CA GLY A 1130 19.30 -22.71 4.14
C GLY A 1130 18.11 -21.83 3.77
N ARG A 1131 17.21 -21.53 4.73
CA ARG A 1131 16.05 -20.66 4.49
C ARG A 1131 16.40 -19.20 4.19
N TYR A 1132 17.62 -18.75 4.54
CA TYR A 1132 18.11 -17.42 4.19
C TYR A 1132 18.93 -17.36 2.88
N VAL A 1133 19.49 -18.49 2.41
CA VAL A 1133 20.27 -18.54 1.15
C VAL A 1133 19.53 -17.93 -0.07
N PRO A 1134 18.20 -18.11 -0.26
CA PRO A 1134 17.47 -17.51 -1.38
C PRO A 1134 17.40 -15.98 -1.39
N LEU A 1135 17.89 -15.29 -0.35
CA LEU A 1135 18.08 -13.83 -0.38
C LEU A 1135 19.23 -13.39 -1.31
N ILE A 1136 20.11 -14.32 -1.68
CA ILE A 1136 21.18 -14.07 -2.65
C ILE A 1136 20.61 -14.38 -4.04
N GLU A 1137 20.22 -13.33 -4.77
CA GLU A 1137 19.52 -13.46 -6.07
C GLU A 1137 20.26 -14.35 -7.08
N SER A 1138 21.59 -14.29 -7.13
CA SER A 1138 22.42 -15.11 -8.02
C SER A 1138 22.43 -16.61 -7.70
N ILE A 1139 21.94 -17.00 -6.52
CA ILE A 1139 21.83 -18.39 -6.07
C ILE A 1139 20.35 -18.82 -6.03
N LYS A 1140 19.38 -17.89 -6.10
CA LYS A 1140 17.95 -18.20 -5.99
C LYS A 1140 17.44 -19.00 -7.20
N LEU A 1141 17.00 -20.24 -6.96
CA LEU A 1141 16.42 -21.10 -7.99
C LEU A 1141 14.94 -20.80 -8.22
N THR A 1142 14.61 -20.33 -9.43
CA THR A 1142 13.24 -19.94 -9.85
C THR A 1142 12.65 -20.86 -10.94
N SER A 1143 13.49 -21.63 -11.64
CA SER A 1143 13.04 -22.56 -12.68
C SER A 1143 12.33 -23.78 -12.10
N ARG A 1144 11.09 -24.06 -12.51
CA ARG A 1144 10.33 -25.28 -12.14
C ARG A 1144 11.13 -26.57 -12.40
N ILE A 1145 11.70 -26.69 -13.61
CA ILE A 1145 12.52 -27.85 -14.00
C ILE A 1145 13.78 -27.94 -13.15
N GLY A 1146 14.42 -26.80 -12.87
CA GLY A 1146 15.59 -26.74 -12.00
C GLY A 1146 15.29 -27.17 -10.57
N LEU A 1147 14.14 -26.75 -10.02
CA LEU A 1147 13.69 -27.06 -8.66
C LEU A 1147 13.41 -28.56 -8.48
N MET A 1148 12.60 -29.13 -9.37
CA MET A 1148 12.33 -30.58 -9.44
C MET A 1148 13.63 -31.39 -9.58
N SER A 1149 14.54 -30.96 -10.48
CA SER A 1149 15.85 -31.62 -10.65
C SER A 1149 16.71 -31.54 -9.38
N ALA A 1150 16.71 -30.39 -8.69
CA ALA A 1150 17.46 -30.23 -7.44
C ALA A 1150 16.88 -31.09 -6.31
N ILE A 1151 15.55 -31.24 -6.23
CA ILE A 1151 14.85 -32.06 -5.23
C ILE A 1151 15.06 -33.55 -5.50
N LEU A 1152 14.94 -34.00 -6.76
CA LEU A 1152 15.25 -35.38 -7.16
C LEU A 1152 16.73 -35.74 -6.90
N SER A 1153 17.67 -34.80 -7.10
CA SER A 1153 19.09 -35.06 -6.80
C SER A 1153 19.36 -35.38 -5.33
N ARG A 1154 18.48 -34.94 -4.40
CA ARG A 1154 18.61 -35.26 -2.97
C ARG A 1154 18.47 -36.76 -2.69
N PHE A 1155 17.86 -37.58 -3.55
CA PHE A 1155 17.83 -39.04 -3.34
C PHE A 1155 19.22 -39.68 -3.29
N LEU A 1156 20.26 -39.01 -3.81
CA LEU A 1156 21.68 -39.39 -3.62
C LEU A 1156 22.13 -39.36 -2.15
N PHE A 1157 21.40 -38.67 -1.25
CA PHE A 1157 21.65 -38.75 0.19
C PHE A 1157 21.45 -40.16 0.73
N ILE A 1158 20.49 -40.96 0.23
CA ILE A 1158 20.23 -42.31 0.76
C ILE A 1158 21.48 -43.21 0.67
N PRO A 1159 22.11 -43.43 -0.51
CA PRO A 1159 23.34 -44.21 -0.60
C PRO A 1159 24.53 -43.52 0.08
N ALA A 1160 24.59 -42.17 0.12
CA ALA A 1160 25.67 -41.46 0.81
C ALA A 1160 25.63 -41.68 2.33
N PHE A 1161 24.47 -41.51 2.96
CA PHE A 1161 24.28 -41.78 4.39
C PHE A 1161 24.49 -43.26 4.72
N TYR A 1162 24.04 -44.19 3.88
CA TYR A 1162 24.32 -45.63 4.04
C TYR A 1162 25.82 -45.95 3.97
N PHE A 1163 26.54 -45.36 3.03
CA PHE A 1163 27.99 -45.53 2.92
C PHE A 1163 28.72 -44.92 4.12
N THR A 1164 28.36 -43.70 4.53
CA THR A 1164 28.98 -43.01 5.67
C THR A 1164 28.66 -43.69 7.00
N ALA A 1165 27.49 -44.28 7.20
CA ALA A 1165 27.19 -45.07 8.40
C ALA A 1165 28.06 -46.32 8.52
N LYS A 1166 28.47 -46.92 7.40
CA LYS A 1166 29.26 -48.16 7.36
C LYS A 1166 30.77 -47.95 7.32
N TYR A 1167 31.24 -46.85 6.71
CA TYR A 1167 32.66 -46.61 6.41
C TYR A 1167 33.18 -45.23 6.84
N GLY A 1168 32.31 -44.30 7.23
CA GLY A 1168 32.66 -42.94 7.61
C GLY A 1168 32.79 -42.75 9.12
N ASP A 1169 33.45 -41.66 9.51
CA ASP A 1169 33.51 -41.22 10.90
C ASP A 1169 32.36 -40.24 11.27
N GLN A 1170 32.35 -39.83 12.54
CA GLN A 1170 31.38 -38.88 13.08
C GLN A 1170 31.36 -37.53 12.34
N GLY A 1171 32.50 -37.05 11.85
CA GLY A 1171 32.64 -35.78 11.15
C GLY A 1171 31.97 -35.82 9.78
N TRP A 1172 32.18 -36.89 9.01
CA TRP A 1172 31.46 -37.10 7.74
C TRP A 1172 29.95 -37.16 7.93
N MET A 1173 29.48 -37.80 9.00
CA MET A 1173 28.05 -37.88 9.30
C MET A 1173 27.46 -36.52 9.72
N ILE A 1174 28.20 -35.73 10.51
CA ILE A 1174 27.84 -34.34 10.85
C ILE A 1174 27.78 -33.48 9.57
N MET A 1175 28.73 -33.63 8.66
CA MET A 1175 28.77 -32.90 7.39
C MET A 1175 27.57 -33.23 6.49
N LEU A 1176 27.26 -34.52 6.26
CA LEU A 1176 26.08 -34.91 5.50
C LEU A 1176 24.78 -34.44 6.14
N THR A 1177 24.68 -34.51 7.47
CA THR A 1177 23.52 -34.00 8.23
C THR A 1177 23.34 -32.49 8.09
N SER A 1178 24.45 -31.75 8.07
CA SER A 1178 24.48 -30.31 7.83
C SER A 1178 24.00 -29.97 6.42
N LEU A 1179 24.46 -30.71 5.40
CA LEU A 1179 24.04 -30.52 4.01
C LEU A 1179 22.57 -30.92 3.78
N LEU A 1180 22.09 -31.97 4.47
CA LEU A 1180 20.67 -32.36 4.46
C LEU A 1180 19.77 -31.25 5.01
N GLY A 1181 20.19 -30.60 6.11
CA GLY A 1181 19.52 -29.41 6.68
C GLY A 1181 19.54 -28.22 5.72
N LEU A 1182 20.72 -27.86 5.21
CA LEU A 1182 20.90 -26.72 4.29
C LEU A 1182 20.01 -26.85 3.05
N THR A 1183 20.00 -28.03 2.42
CA THR A 1183 19.16 -28.30 1.24
C THR A 1183 17.66 -28.34 1.57
N ASN A 1184 17.28 -28.85 2.75
CA ASN A 1184 15.88 -28.83 3.20
C ASN A 1184 15.34 -27.40 3.34
N GLY A 1185 16.09 -26.53 4.02
CA GLY A 1185 15.70 -25.13 4.25
C GLY A 1185 15.65 -24.32 2.96
N TYR A 1186 16.69 -24.44 2.13
CA TYR A 1186 16.81 -23.73 0.85
C TYR A 1186 15.66 -24.08 -0.12
N LEU A 1187 15.43 -25.37 -0.37
CA LEU A 1187 14.42 -25.80 -1.34
C LEU A 1187 12.99 -25.57 -0.82
N THR A 1188 12.74 -25.70 0.49
CA THR A 1188 11.43 -25.35 1.08
C THR A 1188 11.05 -23.90 0.75
N VAL A 1189 11.99 -22.95 0.90
CA VAL A 1189 11.73 -21.54 0.62
C VAL A 1189 11.57 -21.27 -0.88
N CYS A 1190 12.39 -21.87 -1.74
CA CYS A 1190 12.21 -21.77 -3.18
C CYS A 1190 10.83 -22.27 -3.63
N VAL A 1191 10.39 -23.47 -3.22
CA VAL A 1191 9.04 -23.97 -3.56
C VAL A 1191 7.95 -23.03 -3.00
N ALA A 1192 8.01 -22.69 -1.70
CA ALA A 1192 6.96 -21.89 -1.05
C ALA A 1192 6.85 -20.45 -1.57
N THR A 1193 7.93 -19.86 -2.07
CA THR A 1193 7.93 -18.46 -2.56
C THR A 1193 7.74 -18.33 -4.07
N GLU A 1194 8.01 -19.38 -4.85
CA GLU A 1194 7.78 -19.38 -6.30
C GLU A 1194 6.38 -19.89 -6.65
N ALA A 1195 5.84 -20.88 -5.93
CA ALA A 1195 4.54 -21.48 -6.24
C ALA A 1195 3.33 -20.51 -6.20
N PRO A 1196 3.21 -19.57 -5.23
CA PRO A 1196 2.12 -18.58 -5.22
C PRO A 1196 2.24 -17.45 -6.26
N LYS A 1197 3.33 -17.37 -7.05
CA LYS A 1197 3.50 -16.29 -8.02
C LYS A 1197 2.52 -16.42 -9.19
N GLY A 1198 1.92 -15.30 -9.59
CA GLY A 1198 0.99 -15.21 -10.72
C GLY A 1198 -0.47 -15.54 -10.39
N TYR A 1199 -0.79 -15.92 -9.15
CA TYR A 1199 -2.17 -16.17 -8.69
C TYR A 1199 -2.77 -14.94 -7.99
N LYS A 1200 -4.11 -14.85 -7.93
CA LYS A 1200 -4.83 -13.82 -7.16
C LYS A 1200 -4.81 -14.13 -5.66
N GLY A 1201 -5.02 -13.15 -4.78
CA GLY A 1201 -4.97 -13.33 -3.32
C GLY A 1201 -5.75 -14.54 -2.76
N PRO A 1202 -7.04 -14.75 -3.11
CA PRO A 1202 -7.77 -15.95 -2.65
C PRO A 1202 -7.18 -17.28 -3.15
N GLU A 1203 -6.53 -17.27 -4.31
CA GLU A 1203 -5.86 -18.45 -4.88
C GLU A 1203 -4.49 -18.66 -4.26
N GLN A 1204 -3.75 -17.59 -3.97
CA GLN A 1204 -2.51 -17.60 -3.19
C GLN A 1204 -2.73 -18.13 -1.77
N ASN A 1205 -3.82 -17.72 -1.10
CA ASN A 1205 -4.22 -18.28 0.19
C ASN A 1205 -4.51 -19.78 0.08
N ALA A 1206 -5.35 -20.19 -0.89
CA ALA A 1206 -5.68 -21.60 -1.10
C ALA A 1206 -4.45 -22.45 -1.43
N LEU A 1207 -3.53 -21.94 -2.27
CA LEU A 1207 -2.30 -22.62 -2.63
C LEU A 1207 -1.30 -22.67 -1.46
N GLY A 1208 -1.21 -21.63 -0.63
CA GLY A 1208 -0.46 -21.68 0.62
C GLY A 1208 -0.99 -22.75 1.60
N ASN A 1209 -2.32 -22.92 1.68
CA ASN A 1209 -2.95 -24.01 2.46
C ASN A 1209 -2.76 -25.40 1.83
N LEU A 1210 -2.62 -25.51 0.49
CA LEU A 1210 -2.26 -26.75 -0.19
C LEU A 1210 -0.80 -27.14 0.07
N LEU A 1211 0.14 -26.22 -0.11
CA LEU A 1211 1.57 -26.44 0.17
C LEU A 1211 1.82 -26.92 1.61
N VAL A 1212 1.07 -26.40 2.60
CA VAL A 1212 1.12 -26.91 3.98
C VAL A 1212 0.52 -28.31 4.11
N LEU A 1213 -0.57 -28.62 3.41
CA LEU A 1213 -1.14 -29.97 3.39
C LEU A 1213 -0.14 -30.99 2.83
N PHE A 1214 0.52 -30.69 1.72
CA PHE A 1214 1.53 -31.57 1.11
C PHE A 1214 2.82 -31.64 1.93
N LEU A 1215 3.23 -30.54 2.59
CA LEU A 1215 4.32 -30.56 3.59
C LEU A 1215 3.99 -31.51 4.75
N ILE A 1216 2.80 -31.42 5.34
CA ILE A 1216 2.38 -32.29 6.46
C ILE A 1216 2.20 -33.75 5.98
N ALA A 1217 1.71 -33.97 4.76
CA ALA A 1217 1.65 -35.30 4.15
C ALA A 1217 3.06 -35.89 3.97
N GLY A 1218 4.01 -35.11 3.46
CA GLY A 1218 5.40 -35.53 3.33
C GLY A 1218 6.08 -35.81 4.66
N VAL A 1219 5.80 -34.99 5.69
CA VAL A 1219 6.22 -35.25 7.07
C VAL A 1219 5.65 -36.56 7.61
N THR A 1220 4.36 -36.80 7.40
CA THR A 1220 3.66 -38.02 7.87
C THR A 1220 4.19 -39.28 7.19
N LEU A 1221 4.41 -39.22 5.87
CA LEU A 1221 4.98 -40.31 5.08
C LEU A 1221 6.44 -40.58 5.46
N GLY A 1222 7.28 -39.54 5.60
CA GLY A 1222 8.67 -39.70 6.03
C GLY A 1222 8.80 -40.34 7.40
N VAL A 1223 8.00 -39.89 8.39
CA VAL A 1223 7.93 -40.52 9.72
C VAL A 1223 7.41 -41.96 9.63
N SER A 1224 6.47 -42.28 8.74
CA SER A 1224 5.95 -43.65 8.58
C SER A 1224 6.99 -44.59 7.96
N LEU A 1225 7.81 -44.10 7.03
CA LEU A 1225 8.94 -44.85 6.46
C LEU A 1225 10.05 -45.09 7.49
N ASP A 1226 10.32 -44.11 8.37
CA ASP A 1226 11.23 -44.26 9.50
C ASP A 1226 10.83 -45.46 10.39
N TRP A 1227 9.54 -45.60 10.67
CA TRP A 1227 8.98 -46.74 11.43
C TRP A 1227 9.12 -48.08 10.71
N LEU A 1228 8.88 -48.16 9.40
CA LEU A 1228 9.01 -49.40 8.62
C LEU A 1228 10.43 -49.96 8.65
N TRP A 1229 11.44 -49.09 8.71
CA TRP A 1229 12.84 -49.47 8.83
C TRP A 1229 13.17 -50.14 10.18
N LEU A 1230 12.50 -49.75 11.27
CA LEU A 1230 12.64 -50.36 12.60
C LEU A 1230 12.04 -51.77 12.63
N ILE A 1231 10.85 -51.94 12.07
CA ILE A 1231 10.15 -53.23 11.96
C ILE A 1231 11.03 -54.22 11.17
N GLY A 1232 11.71 -53.75 10.12
CA GLY A 1232 12.69 -54.52 9.35
C GLY A 1232 13.90 -55.03 10.16
N LYS A 1233 14.15 -54.50 11.37
CA LYS A 1233 15.18 -54.95 12.31
C LYS A 1233 14.64 -55.86 13.44
N GLY A 1234 13.36 -56.26 13.39
CA GLY A 1234 12.76 -57.19 14.34
C GLY A 1234 12.16 -56.55 15.60
N TRP A 1235 11.71 -55.30 15.49
CA TRP A 1235 10.99 -54.55 16.53
C TRP A 1235 9.46 -54.63 16.36
#